data_AF-D4L9K1-F1
#
_entry.id   AF-D4L9K1-F1
#
_cell.length_a   1.000
_cell.length_b   1.000
_cell.length_c   1.000
_cell.angle_alpha   90.00
_cell.angle_beta   90.00
_cell.angle_gamma   90.00
#
_symmetry.space_group_name_H-M   'P 1'
#
loop_
_entity.id
_entity.type
_entity.pdbx_description
1 polymer ?
#
loop_
_entity_poly.entity_id
_entity_poly.type
_entity_poly.pdbx_seq_one_letter_code
_entity_poly.pdbx_strand_id
1 'polypeptide(L)'
;MKKIGSLLLAGALGLNLAAMGMSHRVPTAAAADKSCVVENLDRGICAINTGSGMLVNWRFLANDPDDAVFRLYRGNTLVYTSDAGDATSYLDKGGSASDTYRVEMLSGGTVQTNDTCKLTSNTNYFQLNLDPPTSSGCTYSPNDCSVGDADGDGQYEIFLKWDPSNSQDNSKGGKTDKVYIDCIKLDGTRLWRIDLGWNIRAGAHYTQMLVADYDLDGIAELVCKTSDGTVDGTGKVIGDGSKVYRNSKGYILTGPEYLTLFDGKTGAALDTINYNPGRGTVSAWGDKYGNRVDRFLGAVMYLDGERPSAVTVRGYYTRMTACAYDVVDKKLKQRWYFDTGNSSSAQGYGDGNHNCMPADVDGDGKQELILGATCLDDDGKVLWCTNKGHGDALHVGDLLPNRPGIEVWVCHEDKPYGVSLLDGKTGQTIFHVDGSSDTGRCCADNVWAGNDGAEFWGLGNDVFNGSGTKLSMRRPAINFLSYWDGDLEREILDGYTDSPATISKVKTDGTLTTLLTTDGYYTCNTTKGTPCLSADLFGDWREELIVRASDGKSIRIYCTPYDTDYRITTLMHDVQYRTQVAGQNIAYNQPPHPSFYLGSDQPLPARPTVTVLGGTPVVPGKTGAVIDTTHTYRIRNVNSSLCLEVADGTAANGTNVQQGNGTANGWQFRDGGDGYYYLYSRVGDGNTYLLDLDYGKTDNGTNIGIYSNTHSDAQLFKLVDNGDGSYTITTKATKDASCIGVTGGSTDNGANVVQWACDGSDNQKWTLEIVVDPMNGTLFRDVQVLDTAHYQNWKLGTNTGVGSLLFGDRDVVYAALPEQLQGAEALLTACDSKNVDTDLATFTAGADMTVYVLLDSRVAIVPAWLSTWSKTELTAANDKDVSFVLYSRDAAAGEKITLGTNGQSAGCVNYTVLAVEQVKSIQGDVNGDGSVSISDAVLLQKHLIRRSALAADQAVRADLNGDGVVNAFDLVLLRRLLAK
;
A
#
# COMPACT_ATOMS: atom_id res chain seq x y z
N MET A 1 -45.88 -65.55 10.64
CA MET A 1 -46.93 -65.08 9.71
C MET A 1 -46.33 -63.93 8.89
N LYS A 2 -46.17 -64.12 7.57
CA LYS A 2 -46.75 -63.30 6.46
C LYS A 2 -46.49 -61.78 6.57
N LYS A 3 -45.94 -61.04 5.60
CA LYS A 3 -45.18 -61.24 4.31
C LYS A 3 -44.75 -59.80 3.88
N ILE A 4 -43.75 -59.46 3.06
CA ILE A 4 -42.44 -59.99 2.57
C ILE A 4 -41.75 -58.73 1.94
N GLY A 5 -40.42 -58.55 1.92
CA GLY A 5 -39.34 -59.31 2.54
C GLY A 5 -38.01 -59.23 1.78
N SER A 6 -36.92 -58.88 2.49
CA SER A 6 -35.50 -59.10 2.13
C SER A 6 -34.89 -58.21 1.03
N LEU A 7 -33.57 -58.00 0.97
CA LEU A 7 -32.44 -58.60 1.72
C LEU A 7 -31.63 -57.59 2.56
N LEU A 8 -30.90 -58.12 3.55
CA LEU A 8 -29.75 -57.46 4.17
C LEU A 8 -28.47 -57.78 3.37
N LEU A 9 -27.45 -56.94 3.50
CA LEU A 9 -26.13 -57.43 3.93
C LEU A 9 -25.43 -56.36 4.78
N ALA A 10 -24.46 -56.76 5.59
CA ALA A 10 -23.76 -55.89 6.54
C ALA A 10 -22.44 -55.35 5.98
N GLY A 11 -22.09 -54.14 6.39
CA GLY A 11 -20.77 -53.53 6.24
C GLY A 11 -20.54 -52.57 7.41
N ALA A 12 -19.33 -52.56 7.98
CA ALA A 12 -19.02 -51.78 9.18
C ALA A 12 -17.59 -51.24 9.15
N LEU A 13 -17.41 -50.08 9.81
CA LEU A 13 -16.21 -49.26 9.94
C LEU A 13 -15.73 -48.57 8.65
N GLY A 14 -15.35 -47.30 8.83
CA GLY A 14 -14.96 -46.36 7.79
C GLY A 14 -15.32 -44.93 8.24
N LEU A 15 -14.52 -44.35 9.15
CA LEU A 15 -14.66 -42.94 9.49
C LEU A 15 -14.20 -42.08 8.30
N ASN A 16 -14.98 -41.07 7.96
CA ASN A 16 -14.53 -39.92 7.18
C ASN A 16 -15.04 -38.65 7.88
N LEU A 17 -14.15 -37.69 8.11
CA LEU A 17 -14.56 -36.33 8.46
C LEU A 17 -15.11 -35.68 7.18
N ALA A 18 -16.40 -35.35 7.16
CA ALA A 18 -16.96 -34.52 6.12
C ALA A 18 -16.65 -33.05 6.42
N ALA A 19 -15.72 -32.45 5.67
CA ALA A 19 -15.55 -31.00 5.68
C ALA A 19 -16.82 -30.35 5.12
N MET A 20 -17.40 -29.40 5.87
CA MET A 20 -18.50 -28.57 5.37
C MET A 20 -17.94 -27.51 4.42
N GLY A 21 -17.85 -27.85 3.13
CA GLY A 21 -17.53 -26.87 2.09
C GLY A 21 -18.60 -25.77 2.07
N MET A 22 -18.20 -24.53 2.32
CA MET A 22 -19.09 -23.39 2.14
C MET A 22 -19.39 -23.20 0.64
N SER A 23 -20.66 -23.19 0.28
CA SER A 23 -21.08 -22.91 -1.09
C SER A 23 -20.99 -21.40 -1.34
N HIS A 24 -19.79 -20.91 -1.69
CA HIS A 24 -19.65 -19.56 -2.22
C HIS A 24 -20.58 -19.39 -3.42
N ARG A 25 -21.48 -18.41 -3.35
CA ARG A 25 -22.20 -17.95 -4.52
C ARG A 25 -21.26 -17.02 -5.28
N VAL A 26 -20.80 -17.48 -6.44
CA VAL A 26 -20.07 -16.64 -7.40
C VAL A 26 -20.94 -15.41 -7.71
N PRO A 27 -20.40 -14.18 -7.59
CA PRO A 27 -21.11 -12.97 -8.03
C PRO A 27 -21.42 -13.09 -9.53
N THR A 28 -22.67 -12.82 -9.91
CA THR A 28 -23.04 -12.78 -11.34
C THR A 28 -22.40 -11.58 -12.00
N ALA A 29 -21.72 -11.78 -13.14
CA ALA A 29 -20.96 -10.76 -13.86
C ALA A 29 -21.81 -9.56 -14.32
N ALA A 30 -21.90 -8.54 -13.46
CA ALA A 30 -22.63 -7.29 -13.67
C ALA A 30 -22.08 -6.13 -12.81
N ALA A 31 -20.80 -6.21 -12.41
CA ALA A 31 -20.16 -5.32 -11.42
C ALA A 31 -18.91 -4.60 -11.97
N ALA A 32 -18.84 -4.39 -13.30
CA ALA A 32 -17.70 -3.76 -13.98
C ALA A 32 -18.04 -2.41 -14.64
N ASP A 33 -19.23 -1.85 -14.33
CA ASP A 33 -19.82 -0.67 -15.00
C ASP A 33 -20.09 0.52 -14.04
N LYS A 34 -19.52 0.51 -12.83
CA LYS A 34 -19.68 1.57 -11.81
C LYS A 34 -18.33 2.06 -11.30
N SER A 35 -18.21 3.38 -11.14
CA SER A 35 -17.07 4.08 -10.56
C SER A 35 -17.59 5.38 -9.93
N CYS A 36 -16.98 5.83 -8.83
CA CYS A 36 -17.34 7.10 -8.19
C CYS A 36 -17.29 8.27 -9.20
N VAL A 37 -18.33 9.09 -9.21
CA VAL A 37 -18.43 10.28 -10.06
C VAL A 37 -17.91 11.49 -9.30
N VAL A 38 -16.81 12.09 -9.77
CA VAL A 38 -16.17 13.26 -9.16
C VAL A 38 -16.52 14.55 -9.92
N GLU A 39 -16.35 15.69 -9.25
CA GLU A 39 -16.70 17.02 -9.76
C GLU A 39 -15.97 17.35 -11.08
N ASN A 40 -16.64 18.09 -11.97
CA ASN A 40 -16.02 18.58 -13.22
C ASN A 40 -15.25 19.87 -12.97
N LEU A 41 -14.02 19.74 -12.45
CA LEU A 41 -13.16 20.87 -12.13
C LEU A 41 -12.53 21.53 -13.37
N ASP A 42 -12.34 22.84 -13.32
CA ASP A 42 -11.58 23.58 -14.33
C ASP A 42 -10.06 23.34 -14.18
N ARG A 43 -9.26 23.96 -15.05
CA ARG A 43 -7.80 23.81 -15.02
C ARG A 43 -7.14 24.37 -13.75
N GLY A 44 -7.87 25.09 -12.88
CA GLY A 44 -7.41 25.58 -11.59
C GLY A 44 -6.24 26.56 -11.64
N ILE A 45 -5.95 27.18 -12.79
CA ILE A 45 -4.70 27.91 -12.98
C ILE A 45 -4.61 29.09 -12.00
N CYS A 46 -3.59 29.06 -11.15
CA CYS A 46 -3.23 30.15 -10.25
C CYS A 46 -1.81 30.67 -10.57
N ALA A 47 -1.57 31.96 -10.34
CA ALA A 47 -0.29 32.61 -10.58
C ALA A 47 0.05 33.53 -9.39
N ILE A 48 1.04 33.16 -8.58
CA ILE A 48 1.40 33.88 -7.35
C ILE A 48 2.84 34.40 -7.39
N ASN A 49 3.05 35.63 -6.91
CA ASN A 49 4.39 36.22 -6.83
C ASN A 49 5.16 35.67 -5.61
N THR A 50 6.25 34.93 -5.86
CA THR A 50 7.14 34.37 -4.82
C THR A 50 8.25 35.33 -4.38
N GLY A 51 8.31 36.53 -4.97
CA GLY A 51 9.43 37.45 -4.87
C GLY A 51 10.61 37.09 -5.80
N SER A 52 10.63 35.89 -6.38
CA SER A 52 11.63 35.43 -7.37
C SER A 52 11.07 35.30 -8.80
N GLY A 53 9.77 35.54 -8.97
CA GLY A 53 9.02 35.37 -10.21
C GLY A 53 7.54 35.14 -9.92
N MET A 54 6.77 34.85 -10.96
CA MET A 54 5.42 34.28 -10.82
C MET A 54 5.53 32.77 -10.85
N LEU A 55 5.22 32.11 -9.73
CA LEU A 55 4.96 30.67 -9.73
C LEU A 55 3.55 30.45 -10.28
N VAL A 56 3.42 29.62 -11.31
CA VAL A 56 2.15 29.32 -11.98
C VAL A 56 1.88 27.83 -11.88
N ASN A 57 0.79 27.46 -11.21
CA ASN A 57 0.40 26.07 -10.97
C ASN A 57 -0.96 25.80 -11.65
N TRP A 58 -1.22 24.56 -12.05
CA TRP A 58 -2.50 24.14 -12.62
C TRP A 58 -2.78 22.65 -12.37
N ARG A 59 -4.06 22.26 -12.42
CA ARG A 59 -4.47 20.89 -12.06
C ARG A 59 -4.06 19.92 -13.16
N PHE A 60 -3.58 18.74 -12.76
CA PHE A 60 -3.67 17.53 -13.57
C PHE A 60 -4.99 16.84 -13.17
N LEU A 61 -5.97 16.82 -14.07
CA LEU A 61 -7.32 16.33 -13.82
C LEU A 61 -7.38 14.83 -14.08
N ALA A 62 -8.25 14.08 -13.39
CA ALA A 62 -8.34 12.63 -13.60
C ALA A 62 -8.62 12.25 -15.07
N ASN A 63 -9.38 13.08 -15.81
CA ASN A 63 -9.72 12.87 -17.22
C ASN A 63 -8.72 13.46 -18.24
N ASP A 64 -7.61 14.08 -17.80
CA ASP A 64 -6.48 14.31 -18.71
C ASP A 64 -5.86 12.96 -19.12
N PRO A 65 -5.41 12.75 -20.36
CA PRO A 65 -4.70 11.53 -20.75
C PRO A 65 -3.26 11.50 -20.19
N ASP A 66 -2.65 10.32 -20.08
CA ASP A 66 -1.29 10.18 -19.55
C ASP A 66 -0.24 10.88 -20.43
N ASP A 67 -0.49 10.94 -21.75
CA ASP A 67 0.33 11.66 -22.75
C ASP A 67 0.12 13.19 -22.75
N ALA A 68 -0.61 13.74 -21.77
CA ALA A 68 -0.86 15.17 -21.67
C ALA A 68 0.45 15.97 -21.56
N VAL A 69 0.58 16.94 -22.47
CA VAL A 69 1.65 17.95 -22.53
C VAL A 69 1.01 19.33 -22.31
N PHE A 70 1.55 20.13 -21.40
CA PHE A 70 0.98 21.42 -21.01
C PHE A 70 1.85 22.59 -21.48
N ARG A 71 1.31 23.47 -22.32
CA ARG A 71 2.00 24.67 -22.79
C ARG A 71 1.55 25.91 -22.02
N LEU A 72 2.47 26.49 -21.25
CA LEU A 72 2.22 27.72 -20.49
C LEU A 72 2.61 28.96 -21.30
N TYR A 73 1.66 29.87 -21.46
CA TYR A 73 1.83 31.16 -22.14
C TYR A 73 1.74 32.32 -21.14
N ARG A 74 2.65 33.28 -21.27
CA ARG A 74 2.53 34.63 -20.69
C ARG A 74 2.07 35.59 -21.80
N GLY A 75 0.83 36.03 -21.73
CA GLY A 75 0.12 36.68 -22.83
C GLY A 75 0.12 35.79 -24.08
N ASN A 76 0.77 36.25 -25.15
CA ASN A 76 0.93 35.49 -26.39
C ASN A 76 2.28 34.75 -26.50
N THR A 77 3.16 34.84 -25.51
CA THR A 77 4.50 34.25 -25.53
C THR A 77 4.47 32.91 -24.81
N LEU A 78 4.81 31.81 -25.49
CA LEU A 78 5.08 30.53 -24.84
C LEU A 78 6.31 30.70 -23.94
N VAL A 79 6.17 30.44 -22.63
CA VAL A 79 7.26 30.57 -21.64
C VAL A 79 7.76 29.22 -21.13
N TYR A 80 6.90 28.19 -21.10
CA TYR A 80 7.25 26.85 -20.66
C TYR A 80 6.40 25.79 -21.37
N THR A 81 6.87 24.54 -21.35
CA THR A 81 6.11 23.35 -21.74
C THR A 81 6.47 22.25 -20.76
N SER A 82 5.49 21.72 -20.04
CA SER A 82 5.61 20.49 -19.25
C SER A 82 5.28 19.34 -20.21
N ASP A 83 6.26 18.47 -20.44
CA ASP A 83 6.09 17.29 -21.27
C ASP A 83 5.40 16.15 -20.47
N ALA A 84 5.15 15.01 -21.11
CA ALA A 84 4.42 13.90 -20.51
C ALA A 84 5.20 13.24 -19.36
N GLY A 85 4.97 13.74 -18.14
CA GLY A 85 5.61 13.33 -16.89
C GLY A 85 5.96 14.52 -15.99
N ASP A 86 6.25 15.68 -16.59
CA ASP A 86 6.67 16.89 -15.89
C ASP A 86 5.53 17.50 -15.04
N ALA A 87 5.89 18.04 -13.88
CA ALA A 87 4.99 18.76 -12.97
C ALA A 87 4.12 19.81 -13.66
N THR A 88 2.92 20.04 -13.10
CA THR A 88 2.00 21.09 -13.52
C THR A 88 2.23 22.42 -12.76
N SER A 89 3.52 22.73 -12.57
CA SER A 89 4.09 23.87 -11.83
C SER A 89 5.16 24.54 -12.69
N TYR A 90 5.31 25.87 -12.61
CA TYR A 90 6.43 26.58 -13.24
C TYR A 90 6.72 27.96 -12.63
N LEU A 91 7.94 28.17 -12.14
CA LEU A 91 8.43 29.50 -11.73
C LEU A 91 8.90 30.36 -12.92
N ASP A 92 8.01 31.19 -13.44
CA ASP A 92 8.33 32.23 -14.43
C ASP A 92 9.04 33.43 -13.78
N LYS A 93 10.37 33.34 -13.75
CA LYS A 93 11.32 34.37 -13.26
C LYS A 93 11.27 35.70 -14.01
N GLY A 94 10.59 35.77 -15.16
CA GLY A 94 10.36 37.02 -15.90
C GLY A 94 8.97 37.64 -15.68
N GLY A 95 8.10 36.95 -14.95
CA GLY A 95 6.69 37.30 -14.77
C GLY A 95 6.42 38.41 -13.76
N SER A 96 5.23 38.99 -13.85
CA SER A 96 4.67 39.93 -12.88
C SER A 96 3.18 39.66 -12.62
N ALA A 97 2.65 40.15 -11.51
CA ALA A 97 1.22 40.09 -11.22
C ALA A 97 0.36 41.04 -12.11
N SER A 98 0.96 41.69 -13.10
CA SER A 98 0.26 42.42 -14.17
C SER A 98 0.24 41.68 -15.51
N ASP A 99 0.91 40.52 -15.59
CA ASP A 99 0.83 39.64 -16.76
C ASP A 99 -0.42 38.75 -16.72
N THR A 100 -0.79 38.22 -17.88
CA THR A 100 -1.84 37.21 -18.02
C THR A 100 -1.23 35.86 -18.37
N TYR A 101 -1.75 34.79 -17.75
CA TYR A 101 -1.28 33.41 -17.98
C TYR A 101 -2.39 32.54 -18.59
N ARG A 102 -1.98 31.58 -19.42
CA ARG A 102 -2.89 30.67 -20.15
C ARG A 102 -2.19 29.34 -20.38
N VAL A 103 -2.90 28.23 -20.18
CA VAL A 103 -2.39 26.86 -20.39
C VAL A 103 -3.16 26.21 -21.54
N GLU A 104 -2.45 25.67 -22.52
CA GLU A 104 -3.00 24.72 -23.50
C GLU A 104 -2.64 23.30 -23.05
N MET A 105 -3.62 22.40 -22.93
CA MET A 105 -3.36 20.95 -22.78
C MET A 105 -3.35 20.31 -24.17
N LEU A 106 -2.36 19.47 -24.46
CA LEU A 106 -2.23 18.72 -25.70
C LEU A 106 -2.14 17.21 -25.45
N SER A 107 -2.77 16.43 -26.32
CA SER A 107 -2.67 14.97 -26.40
C SER A 107 -2.64 14.55 -27.87
N GLY A 108 -1.84 13.53 -28.21
CA GLY A 108 -1.56 13.17 -29.60
C GLY A 108 -1.01 14.33 -30.44
N GLY A 109 -0.34 15.30 -29.81
CA GLY A 109 0.14 16.55 -30.43
C GLY A 109 -0.94 17.58 -30.79
N THR A 110 -2.20 17.33 -30.43
CA THR A 110 -3.36 18.20 -30.72
C THR A 110 -3.84 18.89 -29.45
N VAL A 111 -4.16 20.19 -29.53
CA VAL A 111 -4.71 20.96 -28.40
C VAL A 111 -6.12 20.48 -28.07
N GLN A 112 -6.34 20.11 -26.81
CA GLN A 112 -7.62 19.61 -26.26
C GLN A 112 -8.33 20.69 -25.43
N THR A 113 -7.61 21.34 -24.49
CA THR A 113 -8.13 22.46 -23.68
C THR A 113 -7.24 23.70 -23.82
N ASN A 114 -7.79 24.87 -23.47
CA ASN A 114 -7.15 26.17 -23.65
C ASN A 114 -7.70 27.15 -22.62
N ASP A 115 -7.09 27.15 -21.43
CA ASP A 115 -7.65 27.70 -20.21
C ASP A 115 -6.85 28.93 -19.78
N THR A 116 -7.55 29.99 -19.33
CA THR A 116 -6.93 31.27 -18.93
C THR A 116 -6.93 31.39 -17.40
N CYS A 117 -5.82 31.87 -16.84
CA CYS A 117 -5.67 32.08 -15.40
C CYS A 117 -6.72 33.07 -14.86
N LYS A 118 -7.59 32.56 -13.96
CA LYS A 118 -8.57 33.35 -13.20
C LYS A 118 -7.94 33.99 -11.95
N LEU A 119 -6.87 33.39 -11.40
CA LEU A 119 -6.35 33.67 -10.05
C LEU A 119 -4.90 34.18 -10.09
N THR A 120 -4.70 35.49 -10.21
CA THR A 120 -3.36 36.12 -10.15
C THR A 120 -3.18 36.96 -8.88
N SER A 121 -2.07 36.78 -8.14
CA SER A 121 -1.75 37.56 -6.94
C SER A 121 -0.30 38.04 -6.89
N ASN A 122 -0.10 39.25 -6.34
CA ASN A 122 1.24 39.82 -6.09
C ASN A 122 1.84 39.38 -4.74
N THR A 123 1.27 38.35 -4.12
CA THR A 123 1.74 37.66 -2.90
C THR A 123 1.44 36.17 -3.01
N ASN A 124 2.04 35.33 -2.17
CA ASN A 124 1.71 33.90 -2.05
C ASN A 124 0.35 33.61 -1.36
N TYR A 125 -0.61 34.52 -1.52
CA TYR A 125 -1.96 34.37 -0.99
C TYR A 125 -2.96 35.24 -1.75
N PHE A 126 -4.22 34.80 -1.72
CA PHE A 126 -5.40 35.58 -2.10
C PHE A 126 -6.11 36.05 -0.82
N GLN A 127 -6.55 37.30 -0.76
CA GLN A 127 -7.26 37.85 0.40
C GLN A 127 -8.70 38.20 0.03
N LEU A 128 -9.66 37.41 0.53
CA LEU A 128 -11.08 37.65 0.36
C LEU A 128 -11.56 38.53 1.52
N ASN A 129 -12.05 39.73 1.21
CA ASN A 129 -12.63 40.63 2.19
C ASN A 129 -14.09 40.26 2.42
N LEU A 130 -14.53 40.23 3.68
CA LEU A 130 -15.80 39.67 4.12
C LEU A 130 -16.71 40.74 4.76
N ASP A 131 -17.99 40.41 4.88
CA ASP A 131 -19.04 41.22 5.50
C ASP A 131 -19.60 40.50 6.75
N PRO A 132 -18.97 40.65 7.93
CA PRO A 132 -19.33 39.90 9.13
C PRO A 132 -20.77 40.18 9.60
N PRO A 133 -21.52 39.17 10.08
CA PRO A 133 -22.82 39.40 10.70
C PRO A 133 -22.74 40.39 11.88
N THR A 134 -23.71 41.30 11.97
CA THR A 134 -23.76 42.32 13.03
C THR A 134 -24.56 41.83 14.23
N SER A 135 -23.97 41.90 15.43
CA SER A 135 -24.68 41.71 16.71
C SER A 135 -24.41 42.86 17.69
N SER A 136 -25.35 43.09 18.61
CA SER A 136 -25.18 44.00 19.75
C SER A 136 -24.62 43.30 21.01
N GLY A 137 -24.35 41.99 20.96
CA GLY A 137 -23.98 41.16 22.11
C GLY A 137 -22.73 40.28 21.94
N CYS A 138 -22.18 40.20 20.73
CA CYS A 138 -20.91 39.52 20.42
C CYS A 138 -20.28 40.12 19.16
N THR A 139 -19.03 39.78 18.89
CA THR A 139 -18.46 39.86 17.54
C THR A 139 -18.68 38.53 16.80
N TYR A 140 -18.41 38.51 15.50
CA TYR A 140 -18.35 37.31 14.69
C TYR A 140 -16.96 37.17 14.08
N SER A 141 -16.52 35.94 13.90
CA SER A 141 -15.34 35.59 13.10
C SER A 141 -15.71 34.53 12.06
N PRO A 142 -15.01 34.48 10.91
CA PRO A 142 -14.99 33.27 10.09
C PRO A 142 -14.51 32.11 10.96
N ASN A 143 -14.99 30.89 10.69
CA ASN A 143 -14.57 29.68 11.38
C ASN A 143 -14.39 28.56 10.33
N ASP A 144 -14.78 27.33 10.66
CA ASP A 144 -14.70 26.18 9.75
C ASP A 144 -15.40 26.46 8.42
N CYS A 145 -14.78 26.03 7.33
CA CYS A 145 -15.29 26.10 5.97
C CYS A 145 -15.41 24.70 5.36
N SER A 146 -16.15 24.60 4.26
CA SER A 146 -16.16 23.45 3.34
C SER A 146 -16.22 23.99 1.90
N VAL A 147 -16.13 23.11 0.90
CA VAL A 147 -16.08 23.52 -0.52
C VAL A 147 -16.91 22.60 -1.43
N GLY A 148 -17.38 23.20 -2.52
CA GLY A 148 -18.04 22.57 -3.65
C GLY A 148 -18.21 23.59 -4.78
N ASP A 149 -18.28 23.15 -6.04
CA ASP A 149 -18.66 24.04 -7.15
C ASP A 149 -20.14 24.38 -6.99
N ALA A 150 -20.45 25.60 -6.53
CA ALA A 150 -21.80 25.96 -6.12
C ALA A 150 -22.61 26.56 -7.27
N ASP A 151 -22.04 26.67 -8.47
CA ASP A 151 -22.70 27.35 -9.58
C ASP A 151 -22.42 26.79 -10.99
N GLY A 152 -21.51 25.80 -11.10
CA GLY A 152 -21.26 24.98 -12.28
C GLY A 152 -20.17 25.54 -13.21
N ASP A 153 -19.16 26.25 -12.68
CA ASP A 153 -18.08 26.90 -13.46
C ASP A 153 -16.71 26.18 -13.42
N GLY A 154 -16.61 25.10 -12.64
CA GLY A 154 -15.41 24.29 -12.40
C GLY A 154 -14.49 24.83 -11.30
N GLN A 155 -14.90 25.89 -10.60
CA GLN A 155 -14.17 26.49 -9.47
C GLN A 155 -14.91 26.26 -8.15
N TYR A 156 -14.16 26.08 -7.06
CA TYR A 156 -14.74 25.90 -5.74
C TYR A 156 -15.24 27.20 -5.12
N GLU A 157 -16.50 27.20 -4.68
CA GLU A 157 -17.01 28.16 -3.71
C GLU A 157 -16.67 27.72 -2.28
N ILE A 158 -16.42 28.70 -1.41
CA ILE A 158 -16.17 28.50 0.02
C ILE A 158 -17.49 28.63 0.78
N PHE A 159 -17.91 27.52 1.41
CA PHE A 159 -19.05 27.45 2.33
C PHE A 159 -18.55 27.76 3.74
N LEU A 160 -18.73 29.00 4.21
CA LEU A 160 -18.06 29.58 5.37
C LEU A 160 -19.01 29.69 6.57
N LYS A 161 -18.68 29.03 7.68
CA LYS A 161 -19.43 29.12 8.95
C LYS A 161 -18.96 30.33 9.75
N TRP A 162 -19.89 31.20 10.14
CA TRP A 162 -19.63 32.32 11.05
C TRP A 162 -19.91 31.92 12.49
N ASP A 163 -18.88 31.92 13.35
CA ASP A 163 -19.03 31.66 14.78
C ASP A 163 -19.12 32.98 15.58
N PRO A 164 -20.14 33.17 16.43
CA PRO A 164 -20.21 34.30 17.34
C PRO A 164 -19.27 34.11 18.53
N SER A 165 -18.66 35.20 19.00
CA SER A 165 -17.71 35.23 20.14
C SER A 165 -18.30 34.85 21.52
N ASN A 166 -19.49 34.25 21.55
CA ASN A 166 -20.19 33.73 22.72
C ASN A 166 -20.68 32.28 22.53
N SER A 167 -20.21 31.59 21.48
CA SER A 167 -20.38 30.16 21.22
C SER A 167 -19.96 29.30 22.42
N GLN A 168 -20.46 28.07 22.48
CA GLN A 168 -20.35 27.23 23.67
C GLN A 168 -20.05 25.77 23.31
N ASP A 169 -19.20 25.13 24.10
CA ASP A 169 -19.20 23.66 24.19
C ASP A 169 -20.47 23.17 24.91
N ASN A 170 -20.83 21.92 24.64
CA ASN A 170 -22.00 21.22 25.17
C ASN A 170 -22.00 21.06 26.70
N SER A 171 -20.84 21.13 27.36
CA SER A 171 -20.77 21.16 28.84
C SER A 171 -21.15 22.53 29.43
N LYS A 172 -21.05 23.62 28.64
CA LYS A 172 -21.13 25.00 29.11
C LYS A 172 -22.53 25.59 28.90
N GLY A 173 -23.16 26.01 29.99
CA GLY A 173 -24.37 26.82 29.94
C GLY A 173 -24.07 28.27 29.54
N GLY A 174 -24.84 28.80 28.60
CA GLY A 174 -24.69 30.14 28.03
C GLY A 174 -25.61 30.31 26.82
N LYS A 175 -26.17 31.51 26.64
CA LYS A 175 -26.90 31.86 25.41
C LYS A 175 -25.88 32.27 24.36
N THR A 176 -25.81 31.51 23.27
CA THR A 176 -25.09 31.94 22.06
C THR A 176 -25.92 32.96 21.30
N ASP A 177 -25.27 33.71 20.41
CA ASP A 177 -25.95 34.32 19.27
C ASP A 177 -26.24 33.26 18.19
N LYS A 178 -26.73 33.70 17.02
CA LYS A 178 -27.02 32.90 15.84
C LYS A 178 -25.75 32.36 15.18
N VAL A 179 -25.88 31.27 14.41
CA VAL A 179 -24.89 30.83 13.42
C VAL A 179 -25.35 31.26 12.03
N TYR A 180 -24.42 31.69 11.18
CA TYR A 180 -24.67 31.96 9.77
C TYR A 180 -23.73 31.11 8.90
N ILE A 181 -24.17 30.79 7.69
CA ILE A 181 -23.34 30.14 6.66
C ILE A 181 -23.41 30.99 5.40
N ASP A 182 -22.25 31.39 4.88
CA ASP A 182 -22.13 32.08 3.59
C ASP A 182 -21.62 31.11 2.52
N CYS A 183 -21.98 31.34 1.26
CA CYS A 183 -21.31 30.75 0.10
C CYS A 183 -20.62 31.87 -0.70
N ILE A 184 -19.34 31.70 -1.02
CA ILE A 184 -18.45 32.79 -1.47
C ILE A 184 -17.52 32.31 -2.59
N LYS A 185 -17.57 32.97 -3.76
CA LYS A 185 -16.62 32.77 -4.88
C LYS A 185 -15.21 33.22 -4.50
N LEU A 186 -14.18 32.69 -5.19
CA LEU A 186 -12.78 33.03 -4.90
C LEU A 186 -12.41 34.51 -5.16
N ASP A 187 -13.24 35.26 -5.89
CA ASP A 187 -13.10 36.72 -6.05
C ASP A 187 -13.61 37.53 -4.82
N GLY A 188 -14.22 36.86 -3.85
CA GLY A 188 -14.86 37.46 -2.66
C GLY A 188 -16.36 37.72 -2.81
N THR A 189 -16.98 37.38 -3.94
CA THR A 189 -18.43 37.54 -4.15
C THR A 189 -19.21 36.53 -3.32
N ARG A 190 -19.85 37.01 -2.24
CA ARG A 190 -20.85 36.22 -1.49
C ARG A 190 -22.11 36.03 -2.32
N LEU A 191 -22.39 34.79 -2.73
CA LEU A 191 -23.61 34.41 -3.45
C LEU A 191 -24.85 34.55 -2.55
N TRP A 192 -24.78 34.05 -1.31
CA TRP A 192 -25.89 34.07 -0.35
C TRP A 192 -25.42 33.94 1.11
N ARG A 193 -26.36 34.10 2.05
CA ARG A 193 -26.19 33.89 3.50
C ARG A 193 -27.41 33.16 4.06
N ILE A 194 -27.20 32.00 4.68
CA ILE A 194 -28.18 31.30 5.51
C ILE A 194 -28.05 31.80 6.97
N ASP A 195 -29.17 32.00 7.64
CA ASP A 195 -29.28 32.36 9.06
C ASP A 195 -29.92 31.19 9.80
N LEU A 196 -29.15 30.42 10.58
CA LEU A 196 -29.68 29.21 11.23
C LEU A 196 -30.68 29.51 12.38
N GLY A 197 -30.88 30.79 12.72
CA GLY A 197 -31.91 31.22 13.66
C GLY A 197 -31.54 31.01 15.13
N TRP A 198 -32.48 31.33 16.02
CA TRP A 198 -32.29 31.24 17.48
C TRP A 198 -32.40 29.82 18.06
N ASN A 199 -32.70 28.84 17.21
CA ASN A 199 -33.01 27.46 17.60
C ASN A 199 -31.89 26.45 17.23
N ILE A 200 -30.88 26.88 16.49
CA ILE A 200 -29.55 26.25 16.45
C ILE A 200 -28.63 26.98 17.45
N ARG A 201 -27.73 26.22 18.11
CA ARG A 201 -26.75 26.75 19.07
C ARG A 201 -25.38 26.88 18.39
N ALA A 202 -24.62 27.92 18.72
CA ALA A 202 -23.27 28.08 18.18
C ALA A 202 -22.22 27.30 18.97
N GLY A 203 -21.20 26.78 18.28
CA GLY A 203 -20.16 25.93 18.82
C GLY A 203 -19.94 24.66 17.99
N ALA A 204 -18.75 24.10 18.09
CA ALA A 204 -18.21 23.08 17.20
C ALA A 204 -19.12 21.86 16.99
N HIS A 205 -19.74 21.33 18.04
CA HIS A 205 -20.49 20.07 17.99
C HIS A 205 -21.94 20.19 17.52
N TYR A 206 -22.40 21.39 17.14
CA TYR A 206 -23.80 21.65 16.77
C TYR A 206 -24.05 21.67 15.26
N THR A 207 -23.32 22.51 14.52
CA THR A 207 -23.56 22.76 13.10
C THR A 207 -22.45 22.12 12.28
N GLN A 208 -22.79 21.00 11.66
CA GLN A 208 -21.96 20.26 10.72
C GLN A 208 -22.48 20.55 9.30
N MET A 209 -21.60 20.96 8.40
CA MET A 209 -21.92 21.29 7.01
C MET A 209 -21.50 20.12 6.14
N LEU A 210 -22.40 19.55 5.35
CA LEU A 210 -22.08 18.48 4.41
C LEU A 210 -22.27 19.05 3.00
N VAL A 211 -21.19 19.18 2.24
CA VAL A 211 -21.18 19.87 0.94
C VAL A 211 -20.66 18.93 -0.15
N ALA A 212 -21.52 18.65 -1.14
CA ALA A 212 -21.24 17.85 -2.33
C ALA A 212 -22.35 18.04 -3.36
N ASP A 213 -22.10 17.69 -4.63
CA ASP A 213 -23.15 17.51 -5.63
C ASP A 213 -23.81 16.13 -5.42
N TYR A 214 -24.96 16.09 -4.73
CA TYR A 214 -25.56 14.83 -4.29
C TYR A 214 -26.46 14.15 -5.32
N ASP A 215 -26.93 14.88 -6.34
CA ASP A 215 -27.67 14.28 -7.47
C ASP A 215 -27.02 14.38 -8.85
N LEU A 216 -25.76 14.83 -8.90
CA LEU A 216 -24.87 14.83 -10.06
C LEU A 216 -25.39 15.71 -11.21
N ASP A 217 -25.85 16.92 -10.88
CA ASP A 217 -26.29 17.94 -11.86
C ASP A 217 -25.26 19.06 -12.11
N GLY A 218 -24.11 19.02 -11.43
CA GLY A 218 -23.00 19.96 -11.55
C GLY A 218 -23.06 21.12 -10.56
N ILE A 219 -23.91 21.07 -9.54
CA ILE A 219 -24.05 22.11 -8.52
C ILE A 219 -24.04 21.48 -7.12
N ALA A 220 -22.96 21.73 -6.38
CA ALA A 220 -22.78 21.23 -5.02
C ALA A 220 -23.75 21.88 -4.02
N GLU A 221 -24.51 21.05 -3.32
CA GLU A 221 -25.53 21.46 -2.35
C GLU A 221 -24.99 21.41 -0.93
N LEU A 222 -25.67 22.12 -0.01
CA LEU A 222 -25.40 22.04 1.43
C LEU A 222 -26.49 21.24 2.13
N VAL A 223 -26.13 20.14 2.78
CA VAL A 223 -26.97 19.44 3.75
C VAL A 223 -26.52 19.79 5.17
N CYS A 224 -27.43 20.36 5.99
CA CYS A 224 -27.14 20.63 7.40
C CYS A 224 -28.38 20.62 8.30
N LYS A 225 -28.16 20.60 9.62
CA LYS A 225 -29.21 20.55 10.64
C LYS A 225 -29.83 21.93 10.88
N THR A 226 -31.14 22.03 10.70
CA THR A 226 -31.91 23.28 10.77
C THR A 226 -33.05 23.20 11.79
N SER A 227 -33.83 24.27 11.93
CA SER A 227 -34.88 24.39 12.96
C SER A 227 -35.95 25.43 12.58
N ASP A 228 -37.03 25.52 13.36
CA ASP A 228 -37.98 26.63 13.28
C ASP A 228 -37.25 27.98 13.33
N GLY A 229 -37.48 28.84 12.34
CA GLY A 229 -36.86 30.17 12.29
C GLY A 229 -35.42 30.19 11.75
N THR A 230 -34.91 29.09 11.21
CA THR A 230 -33.85 29.14 10.19
C THR A 230 -34.37 29.90 8.96
N VAL A 231 -33.53 30.71 8.32
CA VAL A 231 -33.84 31.47 7.10
C VAL A 231 -32.86 31.06 6.00
N ASP A 232 -33.38 30.66 4.85
CA ASP A 232 -32.59 30.23 3.69
C ASP A 232 -31.99 31.43 2.93
N GLY A 233 -31.09 31.16 1.98
CA GLY A 233 -30.37 32.19 1.20
C GLY A 233 -31.26 33.11 0.37
N THR A 234 -32.53 32.73 0.15
CA THR A 234 -33.54 33.56 -0.54
C THR A 234 -34.36 34.43 0.43
N GLY A 235 -34.12 34.31 1.74
CA GLY A 235 -34.89 34.99 2.79
C GLY A 235 -36.15 34.24 3.23
N LYS A 236 -36.35 32.99 2.79
CA LYS A 236 -37.51 32.17 3.15
C LYS A 236 -37.28 31.46 4.48
N VAL A 237 -38.26 31.55 5.38
CA VAL A 237 -38.22 30.95 6.71
C VAL A 237 -38.58 29.46 6.65
N ILE A 238 -37.79 28.63 7.32
CA ILE A 238 -38.07 27.22 7.58
C ILE A 238 -38.87 27.11 8.89
N GLY A 239 -39.97 26.36 8.86
CA GLY A 239 -40.84 26.17 10.02
C GLY A 239 -41.51 27.48 10.51
N ASP A 240 -41.71 27.59 11.82
CA ASP A 240 -42.36 28.73 12.46
C ASP A 240 -41.35 29.72 13.07
N GLY A 241 -40.98 30.74 12.30
CA GLY A 241 -40.08 31.82 12.72
C GLY A 241 -40.53 32.67 13.92
N SER A 242 -41.74 32.46 14.47
CA SER A 242 -42.12 33.06 15.77
C SER A 242 -41.57 32.31 16.98
N LYS A 243 -41.03 31.10 16.80
CA LYS A 243 -40.64 30.20 17.90
C LYS A 243 -39.19 30.41 18.35
N VAL A 244 -38.99 30.41 19.68
CA VAL A 244 -37.67 30.33 20.30
C VAL A 244 -37.73 29.32 21.45
N TYR A 245 -37.07 28.19 21.26
CA TYR A 245 -37.02 27.06 22.20
C TYR A 245 -35.81 27.11 23.16
N ARG A 246 -34.90 28.07 22.93
CA ARG A 246 -33.70 28.33 23.74
C ARG A 246 -34.06 28.64 25.20
N ASN A 247 -33.69 27.73 26.11
CA ASN A 247 -34.02 27.80 27.53
C ASN A 247 -33.19 28.85 28.29
N SER A 248 -33.43 28.98 29.61
CA SER A 248 -32.74 29.97 30.47
C SER A 248 -31.22 29.80 30.54
N LYS A 249 -30.71 28.59 30.35
CA LYS A 249 -29.27 28.26 30.23
C LYS A 249 -28.74 28.31 28.79
N GLY A 250 -29.59 28.65 27.80
CA GLY A 250 -29.20 28.80 26.40
C GLY A 250 -29.10 27.51 25.59
N TYR A 251 -29.61 26.38 26.07
CA TYR A 251 -29.72 25.13 25.29
C TYR A 251 -31.08 25.01 24.60
N ILE A 252 -31.15 24.27 23.49
CA ILE A 252 -32.37 24.04 22.69
C ILE A 252 -32.77 22.56 22.79
N LEU A 253 -33.41 22.22 23.90
CA LEU A 253 -33.74 20.84 24.27
C LEU A 253 -35.21 20.47 24.02
N THR A 254 -35.95 21.34 23.33
CA THR A 254 -37.36 21.19 22.94
C THR A 254 -37.57 21.81 21.56
N GLY A 255 -38.78 21.66 21.01
CA GLY A 255 -39.08 22.08 19.63
C GLY A 255 -38.66 21.03 18.60
N PRO A 256 -39.13 21.16 17.34
CA PRO A 256 -38.74 20.29 16.24
C PRO A 256 -37.26 20.46 15.89
N GLU A 257 -36.74 19.51 15.13
CA GLU A 257 -35.40 19.53 14.57
C GLU A 257 -35.49 19.03 13.14
N TYR A 258 -34.79 19.69 12.24
CA TYR A 258 -34.90 19.44 10.81
C TYR A 258 -33.54 19.10 10.19
N LEU A 259 -33.57 18.39 9.07
CA LEU A 259 -32.45 18.27 8.13
C LEU A 259 -32.90 18.91 6.83
N THR A 260 -32.12 19.88 6.32
CA THR A 260 -32.44 20.62 5.10
C THR A 260 -31.38 20.38 4.06
N LEU A 261 -31.82 20.16 2.82
CA LEU A 261 -31.01 20.26 1.60
C LEU A 261 -31.16 21.68 1.06
N PHE A 262 -30.04 22.38 0.86
CA PHE A 262 -29.98 23.74 0.33
C PHE A 262 -29.29 23.76 -1.03
N ASP A 263 -29.93 24.43 -1.99
CA ASP A 263 -29.41 24.72 -3.33
C ASP A 263 -28.05 25.45 -3.27
N GLY A 264 -27.03 24.93 -3.96
CA GLY A 264 -25.68 25.51 -3.95
C GLY A 264 -25.63 26.96 -4.43
N LYS A 265 -26.39 27.29 -5.47
CA LYS A 265 -26.30 28.55 -6.22
C LYS A 265 -27.03 29.72 -5.54
N THR A 266 -28.06 29.42 -4.75
CA THR A 266 -28.97 30.41 -4.16
C THR A 266 -29.16 30.26 -2.65
N GLY A 267 -28.70 29.16 -2.06
CA GLY A 267 -28.94 28.82 -0.65
C GLY A 267 -30.40 28.55 -0.33
N ALA A 268 -31.26 28.32 -1.34
CA ALA A 268 -32.69 28.05 -1.16
C ALA A 268 -32.92 26.67 -0.53
N ALA A 269 -33.83 26.57 0.44
CA ALA A 269 -34.19 25.26 1.02
C ALA A 269 -35.03 24.44 0.00
N LEU A 270 -34.39 23.46 -0.64
CA LEU A 270 -34.96 22.57 -1.65
C LEU A 270 -35.93 21.55 -1.02
N ASP A 271 -35.45 20.85 0.00
CA ASP A 271 -36.23 19.88 0.79
C ASP A 271 -35.91 20.04 2.28
N THR A 272 -36.84 19.67 3.14
CA THR A 272 -36.66 19.74 4.59
C THR A 272 -37.48 18.66 5.28
N ILE A 273 -36.78 17.72 5.90
CA ILE A 273 -37.35 16.59 6.63
C ILE A 273 -37.12 16.76 8.15
N ASN A 274 -37.80 15.96 8.97
CA ASN A 274 -37.45 15.86 10.39
C ASN A 274 -36.06 15.21 10.51
N TYR A 275 -35.20 15.78 11.35
CA TYR A 275 -33.87 15.22 11.62
C TYR A 275 -34.01 13.82 12.25
N ASN A 276 -33.45 12.77 11.63
CA ASN A 276 -33.43 11.42 12.18
C ASN A 276 -32.02 11.09 12.74
N PRO A 277 -31.87 10.73 14.04
CA PRO A 277 -32.91 10.63 15.05
C PRO A 277 -33.20 11.97 15.75
N GLY A 278 -34.49 12.27 15.86
CA GLY A 278 -34.98 13.40 16.65
C GLY A 278 -34.63 13.21 18.13
N ARG A 279 -34.48 14.33 18.85
CA ARG A 279 -33.96 14.43 20.23
C ARG A 279 -34.43 13.35 21.21
N GLY A 280 -35.71 12.96 21.11
CA GLY A 280 -36.35 12.07 22.06
C GLY A 280 -36.28 12.63 23.48
N THR A 281 -36.10 11.74 24.47
CA THR A 281 -35.85 12.14 25.86
C THR A 281 -34.35 12.40 26.04
N VAL A 282 -33.96 13.61 26.45
CA VAL A 282 -32.55 14.00 26.66
C VAL A 282 -31.76 12.98 27.52
N SER A 283 -32.38 12.41 28.56
CA SER A 283 -31.74 11.39 29.42
C SER A 283 -31.45 10.04 28.76
N ALA A 284 -32.00 9.76 27.57
CA ALA A 284 -31.64 8.61 26.76
C ALA A 284 -30.29 8.79 26.04
N TRP A 285 -29.62 9.93 26.23
CA TRP A 285 -28.26 10.18 25.76
C TRP A 285 -27.26 10.25 26.93
N GLY A 286 -27.60 9.71 28.11
CA GLY A 286 -26.68 9.58 29.24
C GLY A 286 -26.56 10.79 30.19
N ASP A 287 -27.10 11.96 29.85
CA ASP A 287 -27.20 13.10 30.77
C ASP A 287 -28.57 13.81 30.73
N LYS A 288 -28.85 14.65 31.75
CA LYS A 288 -30.14 15.33 31.92
C LYS A 288 -30.09 16.84 31.62
N TYR A 289 -28.97 17.36 31.13
CA TYR A 289 -28.73 18.80 31.03
C TYR A 289 -28.47 19.30 29.61
N GLY A 290 -28.22 18.41 28.65
CA GLY A 290 -28.18 18.73 27.22
C GLY A 290 -26.82 18.56 26.55
N ASN A 291 -25.87 17.83 27.14
CA ASN A 291 -24.54 17.71 26.54
C ASN A 291 -24.52 16.66 25.43
N ARG A 292 -24.60 15.38 25.80
CA ARG A 292 -24.40 14.22 24.91
C ARG A 292 -25.47 14.11 23.81
N VAL A 293 -26.67 14.61 24.07
CA VAL A 293 -27.79 14.61 23.11
C VAL A 293 -27.52 15.48 21.89
N ASP A 294 -26.80 16.58 22.05
CA ASP A 294 -26.57 17.56 20.96
C ASP A 294 -25.10 17.54 20.51
N ARG A 295 -24.45 16.38 20.62
CA ARG A 295 -23.17 16.08 19.97
C ARG A 295 -23.48 15.50 18.59
N PHE A 296 -23.13 16.24 17.53
CA PHE A 296 -23.39 15.84 16.15
C PHE A 296 -22.08 15.74 15.35
N LEU A 297 -21.99 14.76 14.44
CA LEU A 297 -20.99 14.67 13.37
C LEU A 297 -21.72 14.48 12.02
N GLY A 298 -20.98 14.36 10.93
CA GLY A 298 -21.51 13.88 9.66
C GLY A 298 -20.41 13.69 8.61
N ALA A 299 -20.75 13.05 7.49
CA ALA A 299 -19.83 12.79 6.39
C ALA A 299 -20.54 12.91 5.03
N VAL A 300 -19.74 13.09 3.98
CA VAL A 300 -20.13 12.82 2.58
C VAL A 300 -19.53 11.45 2.23
N MET A 301 -20.29 10.57 1.59
CA MET A 301 -19.88 9.16 1.42
C MET A 301 -20.39 8.53 0.12
N TYR A 302 -19.56 7.79 -0.60
CA TYR A 302 -19.94 7.03 -1.81
C TYR A 302 -20.47 5.64 -1.42
N LEU A 303 -21.65 5.62 -0.80
CA LEU A 303 -22.31 4.40 -0.26
C LEU A 303 -22.84 3.43 -1.33
N ASP A 304 -22.67 3.72 -2.62
CA ASP A 304 -23.06 2.86 -3.75
C ASP A 304 -21.98 2.72 -4.85
N GLY A 305 -20.78 3.25 -4.58
CA GLY A 305 -19.64 3.24 -5.51
C GLY A 305 -19.82 4.12 -6.75
N GLU A 306 -20.77 5.06 -6.73
CA GLU A 306 -21.06 5.96 -7.85
C GLU A 306 -21.37 7.39 -7.39
N ARG A 307 -22.27 7.58 -6.41
CA ARG A 307 -22.85 8.88 -6.05
C ARG A 307 -22.61 9.22 -4.57
N PRO A 308 -22.27 10.48 -4.23
CA PRO A 308 -22.12 10.88 -2.85
C PRO A 308 -23.47 10.92 -2.11
N SER A 309 -23.45 10.52 -0.85
CA SER A 309 -24.57 10.45 0.09
C SER A 309 -24.26 11.30 1.32
N ALA A 310 -25.28 11.92 1.93
CA ALA A 310 -25.12 12.68 3.17
C ALA A 310 -25.34 11.76 4.38
N VAL A 311 -24.38 11.64 5.29
CA VAL A 311 -24.53 10.86 6.53
C VAL A 311 -24.48 11.78 7.75
N THR A 312 -25.50 11.70 8.60
CA THR A 312 -25.58 12.50 9.83
C THR A 312 -25.46 11.61 11.07
N VAL A 313 -24.64 12.02 12.03
CA VAL A 313 -24.38 11.28 13.28
C VAL A 313 -24.89 12.08 14.48
N ARG A 314 -25.49 11.41 15.47
CA ARG A 314 -25.89 12.01 16.76
C ARG A 314 -25.51 11.10 17.93
N GLY A 315 -24.84 11.69 18.92
CA GLY A 315 -24.31 11.02 20.10
C GLY A 315 -23.11 10.12 19.80
N TYR A 316 -22.23 9.93 20.77
CA TYR A 316 -21.10 8.99 20.69
C TYR A 316 -20.62 8.48 22.05
N TYR A 317 -20.48 9.34 23.06
CA TYR A 317 -20.09 8.97 24.45
C TYR A 317 -20.99 7.92 25.15
N THR A 318 -22.13 7.53 24.56
CA THR A 318 -23.09 6.55 25.09
C THR A 318 -23.88 5.96 23.91
N ARG A 319 -25.17 6.31 23.78
CA ARG A 319 -25.93 6.07 22.56
C ARG A 319 -25.26 6.80 21.39
N MET A 320 -25.00 6.06 20.33
CA MET A 320 -24.49 6.54 19.05
C MET A 320 -25.49 6.16 17.98
N THR A 321 -25.72 7.07 17.04
CA THR A 321 -26.69 6.89 15.95
C THR A 321 -26.15 7.53 14.69
N ALA A 322 -26.36 6.89 13.54
CA ALA A 322 -25.99 7.41 12.23
C ALA A 322 -27.13 7.20 11.23
N CYS A 323 -27.30 8.10 10.28
CA CYS A 323 -28.38 8.05 9.32
C CYS A 323 -27.89 8.56 7.96
N ALA A 324 -27.95 7.71 6.94
CA ALA A 324 -27.55 8.04 5.58
C ALA A 324 -28.74 8.50 4.74
N TYR A 325 -28.51 9.46 3.84
CA TYR A 325 -29.49 10.00 2.92
C TYR A 325 -28.91 10.14 1.51
N ASP A 326 -29.58 9.55 0.53
CA ASP A 326 -29.37 9.83 -0.90
C ASP A 326 -30.17 11.10 -1.29
N VAL A 327 -29.74 11.83 -2.31
CA VAL A 327 -30.57 12.88 -2.95
C VAL A 327 -31.18 12.34 -4.25
N VAL A 328 -32.50 12.44 -4.33
CA VAL A 328 -33.31 11.96 -5.47
C VAL A 328 -34.44 12.97 -5.74
N ASP A 329 -34.51 13.48 -6.97
CA ASP A 329 -35.41 14.58 -7.38
C ASP A 329 -35.26 15.84 -6.49
N LYS A 330 -34.00 16.25 -6.21
CA LYS A 330 -33.63 17.32 -5.25
C LYS A 330 -34.33 17.19 -3.88
N LYS A 331 -34.46 15.95 -3.37
CA LYS A 331 -35.06 15.61 -2.06
C LYS A 331 -34.27 14.56 -1.30
N LEU A 332 -34.27 14.66 0.02
CA LEU A 332 -33.59 13.72 0.91
C LEU A 332 -34.36 12.39 0.98
N LYS A 333 -33.67 11.27 0.75
CA LYS A 333 -34.18 9.90 0.90
C LYS A 333 -33.30 9.14 1.88
N GLN A 334 -33.84 8.76 3.03
CA GLN A 334 -33.09 7.95 3.98
C GLN A 334 -32.74 6.59 3.35
N ARG A 335 -31.45 6.31 3.25
CA ARG A 335 -30.87 5.05 2.75
C ARG A 335 -30.89 3.98 3.84
N TRP A 336 -30.26 4.27 4.98
CA TRP A 336 -30.20 3.41 6.17
C TRP A 336 -30.19 4.23 7.47
N TYR A 337 -30.38 3.53 8.60
CA TYR A 337 -30.32 4.11 9.95
C TYR A 337 -29.73 3.12 10.96
N PHE A 338 -28.72 3.58 11.70
CA PHE A 338 -27.97 2.86 12.73
C PHE A 338 -28.24 3.45 14.12
N ASP A 339 -28.35 2.60 15.15
CA ASP A 339 -28.66 2.98 16.52
C ASP A 339 -28.14 1.96 17.55
N THR A 340 -27.19 2.36 18.40
CA THR A 340 -26.70 1.50 19.50
C THR A 340 -27.70 1.40 20.67
N GLY A 341 -28.75 2.21 20.65
CA GLY A 341 -29.77 2.24 21.70
C GLY A 341 -29.20 2.66 23.04
N ASN A 342 -29.66 2.01 24.12
CA ASN A 342 -29.29 2.36 25.49
C ASN A 342 -28.54 1.25 26.26
N SER A 343 -28.03 0.23 25.57
CA SER A 343 -27.21 -0.80 26.22
C SER A 343 -25.73 -0.53 26.04
N SER A 344 -24.97 -0.44 27.14
CA SER A 344 -23.50 -0.42 27.13
C SER A 344 -22.87 -1.80 26.80
N SER A 345 -23.60 -2.61 26.04
CA SER A 345 -23.18 -3.89 25.47
C SER A 345 -23.48 -3.96 23.96
N ALA A 346 -23.96 -2.86 23.37
CA ALA A 346 -24.11 -2.72 21.92
C ALA A 346 -22.79 -2.21 21.34
N GLN A 347 -22.36 -2.80 20.23
CA GLN A 347 -21.18 -2.34 19.49
C GLN A 347 -21.35 -0.86 19.11
N GLY A 348 -20.32 -0.05 19.32
CA GLY A 348 -20.37 1.40 19.10
C GLY A 348 -20.90 2.22 20.28
N TYR A 349 -21.37 1.62 21.38
CA TYR A 349 -21.83 2.39 22.53
C TYR A 349 -20.63 2.95 23.32
N GLY A 350 -20.38 4.26 23.21
CA GLY A 350 -19.24 4.92 23.85
C GLY A 350 -17.98 5.02 22.99
N ASP A 351 -17.94 4.35 21.83
CA ASP A 351 -16.75 4.20 20.97
C ASP A 351 -16.56 5.31 19.91
N GLY A 352 -17.49 6.26 19.82
CA GLY A 352 -17.41 7.32 18.80
C GLY A 352 -16.55 8.50 19.23
N ASN A 353 -15.81 9.07 18.29
CA ASN A 353 -14.91 10.21 18.46
C ASN A 353 -15.62 11.56 18.36
N HIS A 354 -14.83 12.63 18.55
CA HIS A 354 -15.19 13.99 18.14
C HIS A 354 -15.05 14.27 16.62
N ASN A 355 -14.80 13.25 15.82
CA ASN A 355 -14.57 13.29 14.37
C ASN A 355 -14.98 11.94 13.76
N CYS A 356 -15.15 11.90 12.45
CA CYS A 356 -15.33 10.67 11.69
C CYS A 356 -14.77 10.85 10.27
N MET A 357 -14.29 9.76 9.67
CA MET A 357 -13.69 9.76 8.34
C MET A 357 -14.32 8.67 7.47
N PRO A 358 -14.69 8.97 6.21
CA PRO A 358 -15.00 7.95 5.22
C PRO A 358 -13.74 7.41 4.53
N ALA A 359 -13.77 6.13 4.19
CA ALA A 359 -12.74 5.41 3.44
C ALA A 359 -13.32 4.12 2.82
N ASP A 360 -12.80 3.65 1.70
CA ASP A 360 -13.03 2.26 1.22
C ASP A 360 -12.02 1.37 1.96
N VAL A 361 -12.42 0.83 3.11
CA VAL A 361 -11.52 0.00 3.94
C VAL A 361 -11.66 -1.49 3.63
N ASP A 362 -12.77 -1.87 2.97
CA ASP A 362 -13.02 -3.24 2.56
C ASP A 362 -12.37 -3.57 1.20
N GLY A 363 -12.33 -2.62 0.26
CA GLY A 363 -11.88 -2.82 -1.12
C GLY A 363 -13.00 -3.29 -2.06
N ASP A 364 -14.26 -2.95 -1.77
CA ASP A 364 -15.42 -3.30 -2.62
C ASP A 364 -15.92 -2.16 -3.52
N GLY A 365 -15.24 -1.01 -3.48
CA GLY A 365 -15.52 0.17 -4.30
C GLY A 365 -16.51 1.15 -3.68
N LYS A 366 -16.88 0.97 -2.41
CA LYS A 366 -17.80 1.82 -1.63
C LYS A 366 -17.07 2.40 -0.42
N GLN A 367 -17.72 3.30 0.32
CA GLN A 367 -17.12 3.89 1.52
C GLN A 367 -17.82 3.50 2.81
N GLU A 368 -17.02 3.12 3.79
CA GLU A 368 -17.38 2.83 5.17
C GLU A 368 -17.12 4.06 6.06
N LEU A 369 -17.79 4.15 7.21
CA LEU A 369 -17.68 5.28 8.13
C LEU A 369 -16.91 4.92 9.40
N ILE A 370 -15.66 5.35 9.48
CA ILE A 370 -14.84 5.22 10.67
C ILE A 370 -15.25 6.33 11.64
N LEU A 371 -15.89 5.94 12.74
CA LEU A 371 -16.43 6.83 13.79
C LEU A 371 -15.46 7.02 14.96
N GLY A 372 -14.25 6.48 14.91
CA GLY A 372 -13.33 6.37 16.05
C GLY A 372 -13.00 4.90 16.34
N ALA A 373 -13.36 4.41 17.52
CA ALA A 373 -13.16 3.01 17.92
C ALA A 373 -14.17 2.02 17.28
N THR A 374 -14.97 2.45 16.30
CA THR A 374 -15.97 1.67 15.55
C THR A 374 -16.01 2.11 14.09
N CYS A 375 -16.24 1.17 13.17
CA CYS A 375 -16.53 1.43 11.76
C CYS A 375 -17.92 0.89 11.36
N LEU A 376 -18.66 1.66 10.54
CA LEU A 376 -19.91 1.23 9.92
C LEU A 376 -19.72 0.88 8.45
N ASP A 377 -20.30 -0.25 8.07
CA ASP A 377 -20.44 -0.81 6.71
C ASP A 377 -21.17 0.16 5.77
N ASP A 378 -21.04 0.02 4.45
CA ASP A 378 -21.71 0.88 3.45
C ASP A 378 -23.24 0.90 3.61
N ASP A 379 -23.82 -0.20 4.10
CA ASP A 379 -25.26 -0.37 4.36
C ASP A 379 -25.69 0.00 5.79
N GLY A 380 -24.77 0.51 6.62
CA GLY A 380 -25.02 1.00 7.98
C GLY A 380 -24.98 -0.05 9.08
N LYS A 381 -24.57 -1.29 8.77
CA LYS A 381 -24.18 -2.28 9.80
C LYS A 381 -22.88 -1.87 10.50
N VAL A 382 -22.52 -2.54 11.59
CA VAL A 382 -21.17 -2.45 12.18
C VAL A 382 -20.26 -3.42 11.43
N LEU A 383 -19.24 -2.90 10.75
CA LEU A 383 -18.18 -3.72 10.15
C LEU A 383 -17.25 -4.24 11.25
N TRP A 384 -16.73 -3.33 12.09
CA TRP A 384 -15.95 -3.67 13.28
C TRP A 384 -16.14 -2.67 14.43
N CYS A 385 -15.85 -3.11 15.65
CA CYS A 385 -15.97 -2.33 16.88
C CYS A 385 -14.92 -2.80 17.89
N THR A 386 -13.95 -1.95 18.21
CA THR A 386 -12.82 -2.30 19.08
C THR A 386 -13.13 -2.25 20.57
N ASN A 387 -14.25 -1.61 20.96
CA ASN A 387 -14.69 -1.42 22.35
C ASN A 387 -13.58 -0.75 23.20
N LYS A 388 -13.00 0.34 22.69
CA LYS A 388 -11.91 1.10 23.32
C LYS A 388 -12.38 2.44 23.90
N GLY A 389 -13.60 2.85 23.61
CA GLY A 389 -14.18 4.09 24.11
C GLY A 389 -13.84 5.30 23.25
N HIS A 390 -13.90 6.47 23.87
CA HIS A 390 -13.89 7.76 23.18
C HIS A 390 -12.47 8.23 22.80
N GLY A 391 -12.34 8.83 21.61
CA GLY A 391 -11.14 9.50 21.12
C GLY A 391 -11.38 10.93 20.62
N ASP A 392 -10.31 11.72 20.61
CA ASP A 392 -10.33 13.15 20.31
C ASP A 392 -9.71 13.50 18.92
N ALA A 393 -9.02 12.52 18.31
CA ALA A 393 -8.38 12.59 17.00
C ALA A 393 -8.40 11.23 16.28
N LEU A 394 -8.37 11.26 14.95
CA LEU A 394 -8.52 10.13 14.02
C LEU A 394 -7.83 10.47 12.70
N HIS A 395 -7.01 9.57 12.15
CA HIS A 395 -6.39 9.67 10.83
C HIS A 395 -6.62 8.34 10.09
N VAL A 396 -7.08 8.38 8.84
CA VAL A 396 -7.47 7.20 8.05
C VAL A 396 -6.97 7.33 6.62
N GLY A 397 -6.04 6.45 6.22
CA GLY A 397 -5.39 6.42 4.91
C GLY A 397 -4.43 5.24 4.78
N ASP A 398 -3.80 5.10 3.63
CA ASP A 398 -2.66 4.18 3.46
C ASP A 398 -1.44 4.79 4.21
N LEU A 399 -1.10 4.20 5.35
CA LEU A 399 -0.01 4.67 6.23
C LEU A 399 1.15 3.66 6.28
N LEU A 400 0.93 2.44 5.78
CA LEU A 400 1.89 1.35 5.71
C LEU A 400 1.93 0.79 4.28
N PRO A 401 2.55 1.47 3.28
CA PRO A 401 2.45 1.10 1.85
C PRO A 401 2.94 -0.33 1.51
N ASN A 402 3.71 -0.96 2.40
CA ASN A 402 4.14 -2.35 2.28
C ASN A 402 3.12 -3.37 2.87
N ARG A 403 1.90 -2.93 3.21
CA ARG A 403 0.79 -3.70 3.76
C ARG A 403 -0.46 -3.41 2.93
N PRO A 404 -1.09 -4.40 2.28
CA PRO A 404 -2.33 -4.17 1.54
C PRO A 404 -3.48 -3.76 2.47
N GLY A 405 -4.07 -2.58 2.22
CA GLY A 405 -5.24 -2.07 2.93
C GLY A 405 -5.15 -0.57 3.22
N ILE A 406 -5.96 -0.13 4.18
CA ILE A 406 -5.96 1.22 4.75
C ILE A 406 -5.79 1.07 6.27
N GLU A 407 -5.05 1.97 6.91
CA GLU A 407 -4.89 2.04 8.36
C GLU A 407 -5.79 3.08 9.02
N VAL A 408 -6.08 2.85 10.30
CA VAL A 408 -6.74 3.81 11.19
C VAL A 408 -5.83 4.09 12.39
N TRP A 409 -5.32 5.32 12.49
CA TRP A 409 -4.58 5.81 13.65
C TRP A 409 -5.51 6.63 14.56
N VAL A 410 -5.65 6.21 15.82
CA VAL A 410 -6.64 6.77 16.74
C VAL A 410 -6.09 6.90 18.17
N CYS A 411 -6.47 7.98 18.85
CA CYS A 411 -6.11 8.23 20.25
C CYS A 411 -7.30 8.01 21.20
N HIS A 412 -7.01 7.73 22.47
CA HIS A 412 -8.03 7.34 23.47
C HIS A 412 -8.04 8.31 24.67
N GLU A 413 -9.20 8.93 24.92
CA GLU A 413 -9.51 9.67 26.17
C GLU A 413 -9.85 8.68 27.30
N ASP A 414 -10.43 7.53 26.95
CA ASP A 414 -10.81 6.43 27.86
C ASP A 414 -9.75 5.30 27.92
N LYS A 415 -9.93 4.31 28.81
CA LYS A 415 -8.95 3.22 29.00
C LYS A 415 -9.14 2.05 28.02
N PRO A 416 -8.06 1.50 27.44
CA PRO A 416 -6.65 1.85 27.63
C PRO A 416 -6.29 3.16 26.91
N TYR A 417 -5.79 4.14 27.67
CA TYR A 417 -5.39 5.42 27.12
C TYR A 417 -4.20 5.23 26.17
N GLY A 418 -3.94 6.22 25.32
CA GLY A 418 -2.78 6.23 24.43
C GLY A 418 -3.20 6.32 22.97
N VAL A 419 -2.52 5.56 22.12
CA VAL A 419 -2.75 5.53 20.67
C VAL A 419 -2.70 4.11 20.13
N SER A 420 -3.54 3.82 19.13
CA SER A 420 -3.57 2.54 18.44
C SER A 420 -3.48 2.75 16.93
N LEU A 421 -2.69 1.91 16.27
CA LEU A 421 -2.80 1.67 14.84
C LEU A 421 -3.68 0.44 14.63
N LEU A 422 -4.73 0.58 13.84
CA LEU A 422 -5.66 -0.48 13.50
C LEU A 422 -5.62 -0.74 11.99
N ASP A 423 -5.77 -2.01 11.62
CA ASP A 423 -6.16 -2.43 10.29
C ASP A 423 -7.58 -1.91 9.98
N GLY A 424 -7.74 -1.18 8.88
CA GLY A 424 -8.98 -0.51 8.52
C GLY A 424 -10.11 -1.47 8.15
N LYS A 425 -9.83 -2.63 7.55
CA LYS A 425 -10.86 -3.61 7.15
C LYS A 425 -11.47 -4.34 8.35
N THR A 426 -10.66 -4.65 9.36
CA THR A 426 -11.02 -5.58 10.45
C THR A 426 -11.08 -4.93 11.82
N GLY A 427 -10.52 -3.73 11.99
CA GLY A 427 -10.30 -3.11 13.30
C GLY A 427 -9.24 -3.82 14.15
N GLN A 428 -8.49 -4.77 13.58
CA GLN A 428 -7.43 -5.47 14.31
C GLN A 428 -6.30 -4.50 14.66
N THR A 429 -5.95 -4.41 15.95
CA THR A 429 -4.81 -3.61 16.38
C THR A 429 -3.50 -4.16 15.83
N ILE A 430 -2.80 -3.35 15.03
CA ILE A 430 -1.45 -3.62 14.50
C ILE A 430 -0.44 -3.36 15.62
N PHE A 431 -0.48 -2.18 16.25
CA PHE A 431 0.20 -1.91 17.51
C PHE A 431 -0.56 -0.88 18.37
N HIS A 432 -0.21 -0.82 19.67
CA HIS A 432 -0.74 0.14 20.63
C HIS A 432 0.40 0.67 21.50
N VAL A 433 0.35 1.94 21.88
CA VAL A 433 1.29 2.57 22.80
C VAL A 433 0.52 3.12 24.00
N ASP A 434 0.77 2.53 25.18
CA ASP A 434 0.08 2.85 26.44
C ASP A 434 0.24 4.33 26.84
N GLY A 435 -0.88 5.03 27.03
CA GLY A 435 -0.94 6.35 27.63
C GLY A 435 -1.10 6.30 29.16
N SER A 436 -0.49 7.25 29.88
CA SER A 436 -0.65 7.36 31.34
C SER A 436 -1.92 8.11 31.78
N SER A 437 -2.53 8.86 30.86
CA SER A 437 -3.75 9.65 30.98
C SER A 437 -4.42 9.76 29.61
N ASP A 438 -5.61 10.38 29.56
CA ASP A 438 -6.21 10.98 28.36
C ASP A 438 -5.13 11.45 27.36
N THR A 439 -5.25 10.95 26.13
CA THR A 439 -4.36 11.22 25.01
C THR A 439 -5.09 12.03 23.94
N GLY A 440 -5.66 13.19 24.30
CA GLY A 440 -6.49 14.06 23.45
C GLY A 440 -5.86 14.68 22.18
N ARG A 441 -4.79 14.08 21.62
CA ARG A 441 -4.32 14.29 20.24
C ARG A 441 -3.53 13.07 19.76
N CYS A 442 -3.65 12.77 18.47
CA CYS A 442 -2.66 12.03 17.69
C CYS A 442 -2.56 12.58 16.27
N CYS A 443 -1.45 12.31 15.59
CA CYS A 443 -1.27 12.49 14.15
C CYS A 443 -0.46 11.31 13.60
N ALA A 444 -0.69 10.99 12.32
CA ALA A 444 0.14 10.09 11.55
C ALA A 444 0.10 10.44 10.06
N ASP A 445 1.26 10.43 9.41
CA ASP A 445 1.50 10.57 7.97
C ASP A 445 3.01 10.35 7.71
N ASN A 446 3.44 10.21 6.45
CA ASN A 446 4.86 10.40 6.13
C ASN A 446 5.20 11.89 6.25
N VAL A 447 6.04 12.24 7.22
CA VAL A 447 6.53 13.62 7.42
C VAL A 447 8.05 13.71 7.40
N TRP A 448 8.75 12.59 7.15
CA TRP A 448 10.21 12.52 7.24
C TRP A 448 10.81 11.33 6.46
N ALA A 449 11.48 11.62 5.33
CA ALA A 449 12.27 10.70 4.50
C ALA A 449 13.51 10.06 5.18
N GLY A 450 13.53 9.96 6.52
CA GLY A 450 14.48 9.17 7.30
C GLY A 450 13.89 7.89 7.89
N ASN A 451 12.66 7.53 7.49
CA ASN A 451 11.93 6.33 7.86
C ASN A 451 11.15 5.81 6.64
N ASP A 452 10.85 4.51 6.62
CA ASP A 452 10.04 3.87 5.55
C ASP A 452 8.56 3.88 5.98
N GLY A 453 7.65 4.32 5.11
CA GLY A 453 6.23 4.52 5.46
C GLY A 453 5.98 5.68 6.43
N ALA A 454 4.80 5.71 7.06
CA ALA A 454 4.40 6.84 7.90
C ALA A 454 5.04 6.90 9.31
N GLU A 455 5.11 8.11 9.86
CA GLU A 455 5.32 8.40 11.27
C GLU A 455 3.99 8.34 12.04
N PHE A 456 4.04 7.90 13.30
CA PHE A 456 2.90 7.80 14.19
C PHE A 456 3.22 8.46 15.54
N TRP A 457 2.44 9.46 15.98
CA TRP A 457 2.65 10.12 17.28
C TRP A 457 1.38 10.57 18.00
N GLY A 458 1.50 10.78 19.32
CA GLY A 458 0.38 11.10 20.22
C GLY A 458 0.75 12.04 21.38
N LEU A 459 -0.26 12.61 22.04
CA LEU A 459 -0.06 13.50 23.18
C LEU A 459 0.63 12.75 24.34
N GLY A 460 1.75 13.29 24.83
CA GLY A 460 2.56 12.66 25.88
C GLY A 460 3.48 11.53 25.39
N ASN A 461 3.40 11.15 24.11
CA ASN A 461 4.19 10.08 23.51
C ASN A 461 5.36 10.63 22.66
N ASP A 462 6.24 9.72 22.25
CA ASP A 462 7.28 9.93 21.23
C ASP A 462 6.70 9.81 19.79
N VAL A 463 7.57 9.78 18.78
CA VAL A 463 7.23 9.32 17.41
C VAL A 463 7.67 7.88 17.22
N PHE A 464 6.86 7.10 16.52
CA PHE A 464 7.10 5.71 16.17
C PHE A 464 6.95 5.52 14.66
N ASN A 465 7.55 4.47 14.11
CA ASN A 465 7.25 3.99 12.76
C ASN A 465 6.17 2.90 12.77
N GLY A 466 5.85 2.35 11.60
CA GLY A 466 4.82 1.33 11.41
C GLY A 466 4.96 0.03 12.22
N SER A 467 6.14 -0.28 12.78
CA SER A 467 6.32 -1.42 13.71
C SER A 467 6.13 -1.06 15.19
N GLY A 468 5.70 0.17 15.49
CA GLY A 468 5.64 0.71 16.85
C GLY A 468 7.02 0.99 17.46
N THR A 469 8.08 1.03 16.64
CA THR A 469 9.46 1.29 17.09
C THR A 469 9.72 2.79 17.14
N LYS A 470 10.26 3.28 18.27
CA LYS A 470 10.55 4.71 18.48
C LYS A 470 11.60 5.24 17.51
N LEU A 471 11.28 6.33 16.82
CA LEU A 471 12.19 7.05 15.93
C LEU A 471 13.02 8.11 16.68
N SER A 472 14.19 8.44 16.12
CA SER A 472 15.17 9.37 16.73
C SER A 472 15.05 10.81 16.18
N MET A 473 13.82 11.31 16.08
CA MET A 473 13.47 12.62 15.51
C MET A 473 12.83 13.56 16.55
N ARG A 474 12.77 14.86 16.24
CA ARG A 474 12.02 15.85 17.01
C ARG A 474 10.54 15.72 16.68
N ARG A 475 9.73 15.23 17.63
CA ARG A 475 8.27 15.10 17.47
C ARG A 475 7.63 16.41 16.95
N PRO A 476 6.83 16.35 15.88
CA PRO A 476 6.06 17.50 15.38
C PRO A 476 4.96 18.00 16.33
N ALA A 477 4.25 19.05 15.91
CA ALA A 477 2.97 19.42 16.50
C ALA A 477 1.93 18.30 16.31
N ILE A 478 0.77 18.39 16.98
CA ILE A 478 -0.27 17.34 16.93
C ILE A 478 -1.62 18.00 16.66
N ASN A 479 -1.85 18.36 15.39
CA ASN A 479 -3.00 19.14 14.96
C ASN A 479 -3.40 18.79 13.52
N PHE A 480 -2.71 19.38 12.53
CA PHE A 480 -3.02 19.22 11.11
C PHE A 480 -1.76 18.91 10.29
N LEU A 481 -1.99 18.52 9.04
CA LEU A 481 -1.01 18.17 8.03
C LEU A 481 -1.29 18.98 6.75
N SER A 482 -0.29 19.13 5.89
CA SER A 482 -0.40 19.84 4.61
C SER A 482 0.73 19.40 3.68
N TYR A 483 0.45 18.94 2.46
CA TYR A 483 1.47 18.85 1.41
C TYR A 483 1.76 20.28 0.92
N TRP A 484 2.89 20.87 1.33
CA TRP A 484 3.11 22.31 1.17
C TRP A 484 4.31 22.67 0.32
N ASP A 485 5.48 22.03 0.44
CA ASP A 485 6.66 22.42 -0.34
C ASP A 485 6.78 21.78 -1.73
N GLY A 486 7.79 20.94 -1.98
CA GLY A 486 8.12 20.43 -3.31
C GLY A 486 8.45 18.94 -3.38
N ASP A 487 8.74 18.30 -2.25
CA ASP A 487 8.90 16.84 -2.14
C ASP A 487 7.59 16.15 -1.73
N LEU A 488 7.65 14.86 -1.37
CA LEU A 488 6.48 14.01 -1.10
C LEU A 488 6.22 13.83 0.41
N GLU A 489 7.10 14.34 1.26
CA GLU A 489 6.97 14.28 2.72
C GLU A 489 6.09 15.44 3.21
N ARG A 490 5.07 15.12 4.02
CA ARG A 490 4.02 16.07 4.39
C ARG A 490 4.45 17.04 5.49
N GLU A 491 4.13 18.32 5.33
CA GLU A 491 4.34 19.32 6.38
C GLU A 491 3.31 19.20 7.50
N ILE A 492 3.67 19.74 8.66
CA ILE A 492 2.80 19.83 9.84
C ILE A 492 2.28 21.26 10.00
N LEU A 493 0.96 21.39 10.06
CA LEU A 493 0.21 22.64 10.22
C LEU A 493 -0.31 22.75 11.66
N ASP A 494 -0.03 23.87 12.31
CA ASP A 494 -0.49 24.17 13.69
C ASP A 494 -0.73 25.68 13.89
N GLY A 495 -1.41 26.06 14.97
CA GLY A 495 -1.66 27.46 15.33
C GLY A 495 -2.68 27.62 16.45
N TYR A 496 -2.99 28.86 16.85
CA TYR A 496 -4.01 29.17 17.86
C TYR A 496 -4.91 30.33 17.42
N THR A 497 -6.08 30.45 18.05
CA THR A 497 -7.06 31.52 17.74
C THR A 497 -6.55 32.96 17.96
N ASP A 498 -5.45 33.15 18.68
CA ASP A 498 -4.84 34.44 19.02
C ASP A 498 -3.37 34.60 18.55
N SER A 499 -2.87 33.67 17.71
CA SER A 499 -1.50 33.75 17.15
C SER A 499 -1.42 33.19 15.73
N PRO A 500 -0.37 33.54 14.93
CA PRO A 500 -0.24 33.06 13.56
C PRO A 500 -0.27 31.54 13.44
N ALA A 501 -0.94 31.04 12.40
CA ALA A 501 -0.75 29.66 11.94
C ALA A 501 0.66 29.50 11.35
N THR A 502 1.24 28.32 11.55
CA THR A 502 2.55 27.94 11.02
C THR A 502 2.51 26.60 10.29
N ILE A 503 3.21 26.51 9.17
CA ILE A 503 3.51 25.24 8.48
C ILE A 503 5.00 24.94 8.70
N SER A 504 5.33 23.72 9.12
CA SER A 504 6.71 23.30 9.45
C SER A 504 7.03 21.89 8.95
N LYS A 505 8.25 21.72 8.41
CA LYS A 505 8.76 20.45 7.84
C LYS A 505 9.77 19.78 8.76
N VAL A 506 9.83 18.44 8.78
CA VAL A 506 10.95 17.70 9.37
C VAL A 506 12.08 17.61 8.34
N LYS A 507 13.24 18.20 8.65
CA LYS A 507 14.42 18.04 7.77
C LYS A 507 14.99 16.62 7.89
N THR A 508 15.77 16.20 6.89
CA THR A 508 16.46 14.89 6.85
C THR A 508 17.23 14.53 8.13
N ASP A 509 17.75 15.53 8.87
CA ASP A 509 18.42 15.34 10.17
C ASP A 509 17.48 15.12 11.38
N GLY A 510 16.18 14.90 11.12
CA GLY A 510 15.15 14.69 12.14
C GLY A 510 14.74 15.94 12.91
N THR A 511 15.14 17.15 12.47
CA THR A 511 14.83 18.40 13.17
C THR A 511 13.92 19.34 12.38
N LEU A 512 12.94 19.93 13.07
CA LEU A 512 11.92 20.80 12.48
C LEU A 512 12.46 22.16 12.02
N THR A 513 11.95 22.65 10.90
CA THR A 513 12.03 24.04 10.43
C THR A 513 10.65 24.57 10.06
N THR A 514 10.42 25.88 10.19
CA THR A 514 9.15 26.52 9.80
C THR A 514 9.27 27.12 8.39
N LEU A 515 8.28 26.84 7.54
CA LEU A 515 8.22 27.29 6.14
C LEU A 515 7.27 28.48 5.96
N LEU A 516 6.14 28.49 6.67
CA LEU A 516 5.15 29.57 6.65
C LEU A 516 4.84 30.07 8.07
N THR A 517 4.69 31.39 8.21
CA THR A 517 4.05 32.05 9.35
C THR A 517 3.03 33.06 8.83
N THR A 518 1.79 32.98 9.29
CA THR A 518 0.65 33.74 8.71
C THR A 518 0.36 35.05 9.44
N ASP A 519 1.34 35.95 9.56
CA ASP A 519 1.25 37.15 10.41
C ASP A 519 -0.06 37.97 10.27
N GLY A 520 -0.75 38.13 11.40
CA GLY A 520 -2.05 38.81 11.52
C GLY A 520 -3.29 37.96 11.16
N TYR A 521 -3.09 36.72 10.70
CA TYR A 521 -4.11 35.76 10.31
C TYR A 521 -3.96 34.46 11.13
N TYR A 522 -5.04 34.01 11.75
CA TYR A 522 -5.01 33.04 12.85
C TYR A 522 -5.91 31.83 12.54
N THR A 523 -5.71 30.73 13.27
CA THR A 523 -6.56 29.54 13.20
C THR A 523 -7.85 29.70 14.01
N CYS A 524 -8.69 28.68 14.01
CA CYS A 524 -10.03 28.66 14.59
C CYS A 524 -10.07 27.91 15.94
N ASN A 525 -11.26 27.81 16.53
CA ASN A 525 -11.59 26.82 17.58
C ASN A 525 -10.70 26.83 18.84
N THR A 526 -10.21 28.00 19.26
CA THR A 526 -9.39 28.24 20.47
C THR A 526 -8.07 27.46 20.52
N THR A 527 -7.99 26.41 21.33
CA THR A 527 -6.82 25.53 21.47
C THR A 527 -6.87 24.30 20.56
N LYS A 528 -7.98 24.04 19.86
CA LYS A 528 -7.98 23.06 18.76
C LYS A 528 -7.09 23.55 17.63
N GLY A 529 -7.14 24.85 17.31
CA GLY A 529 -6.13 25.51 16.50
C GLY A 529 -6.21 25.17 15.02
N THR A 530 -7.39 24.79 14.54
CA THR A 530 -7.61 24.22 13.21
C THR A 530 -7.78 25.31 12.15
N PRO A 531 -7.39 25.09 10.88
CA PRO A 531 -7.57 26.08 9.82
C PRO A 531 -9.06 26.40 9.59
N CYS A 532 -9.37 27.42 8.78
CA CYS A 532 -10.72 27.53 8.21
C CYS A 532 -10.96 26.35 7.25
N LEU A 533 -9.96 26.04 6.42
CA LEU A 533 -9.84 24.83 5.60
C LEU A 533 -8.36 24.65 5.22
N SER A 534 -7.92 23.41 5.02
CA SER A 534 -6.67 23.05 4.32
C SER A 534 -7.01 22.01 3.26
N ALA A 535 -6.79 22.31 1.97
CA ALA A 535 -7.08 21.39 0.86
C ALA A 535 -6.37 21.81 -0.43
N ASP A 536 -6.11 20.89 -1.38
CA ASP A 536 -6.01 21.23 -2.81
C ASP A 536 -7.31 21.96 -3.20
N LEU A 537 -7.21 23.25 -3.53
CA LEU A 537 -8.35 24.04 -3.99
C LEU A 537 -8.19 24.47 -5.43
N PHE A 538 -6.96 24.74 -5.86
CA PHE A 538 -6.57 25.09 -7.21
C PHE A 538 -5.03 25.00 -7.31
N GLY A 539 -4.44 25.38 -8.44
CA GLY A 539 -3.04 25.07 -8.68
C GLY A 539 -2.87 23.58 -8.98
N ASP A 540 -1.78 22.98 -8.48
CA ASP A 540 -1.47 21.56 -8.66
C ASP A 540 -1.97 20.72 -7.48
N TRP A 541 -1.28 19.63 -7.13
CA TRP A 541 -1.71 18.66 -6.12
C TRP A 541 -1.51 19.11 -4.66
N ARG A 542 -0.91 20.29 -4.44
CA ARG A 542 -0.49 20.77 -3.11
C ARG A 542 -1.59 21.58 -2.42
N GLU A 543 -1.55 21.63 -1.09
CA GLU A 543 -2.70 22.05 -0.30
C GLU A 543 -2.69 23.56 0.04
N GLU A 544 -3.70 24.30 -0.43
CA GLU A 544 -4.00 25.66 0.02
C GLU A 544 -4.41 25.70 1.50
N LEU A 545 -3.93 26.74 2.21
CA LEU A 545 -4.29 27.01 3.60
C LEU A 545 -5.23 28.23 3.70
N ILE A 546 -6.49 28.00 4.12
CA ILE A 546 -7.42 29.08 4.48
C ILE A 546 -7.30 29.41 5.98
N VAL A 547 -6.94 30.67 6.28
CA VAL A 547 -6.93 31.24 7.65
C VAL A 547 -7.65 32.58 7.70
N ARG A 548 -8.22 32.93 8.85
CA ARG A 548 -9.01 34.16 9.05
C ARG A 548 -8.15 35.32 9.57
N ALA A 549 -8.55 36.55 9.27
CA ALA A 549 -7.96 37.73 9.89
C ALA A 549 -8.22 37.75 11.40
N SER A 550 -7.24 38.28 12.14
CA SER A 550 -7.34 38.55 13.58
C SER A 550 -8.51 39.46 13.97
N ASP A 551 -8.99 40.31 13.05
CA ASP A 551 -10.12 41.23 13.26
C ASP A 551 -11.47 40.72 12.72
N GLY A 552 -11.49 39.51 12.14
CA GLY A 552 -12.66 38.83 11.59
C GLY A 552 -13.18 39.35 10.25
N LYS A 553 -12.52 40.31 9.56
CA LYS A 553 -13.06 40.95 8.34
C LYS A 553 -12.58 40.38 7.02
N SER A 554 -11.72 39.37 7.02
CA SER A 554 -11.23 38.70 5.81
C SER A 554 -10.76 37.28 6.12
N ILE A 555 -10.62 36.48 5.06
CA ILE A 555 -9.79 35.28 5.05
C ILE A 555 -8.64 35.47 4.07
N ARG A 556 -7.56 34.71 4.27
CA ARG A 556 -6.52 34.50 3.27
C ARG A 556 -6.48 33.03 2.90
N ILE A 557 -6.43 32.78 1.60
CA ILE A 557 -6.08 31.50 1.01
C ILE A 557 -4.60 31.61 0.67
N TYR A 558 -3.74 30.97 1.46
CA TYR A 558 -2.30 30.91 1.24
C TYR A 558 -1.96 29.75 0.32
N CYS A 559 -1.12 30.03 -0.68
CA CYS A 559 -0.65 29.07 -1.67
C CYS A 559 0.85 28.79 -1.47
N THR A 560 1.31 27.61 -1.89
CA THR A 560 2.73 27.26 -1.82
C THR A 560 3.59 28.23 -2.64
N PRO A 561 4.70 28.75 -2.10
CA PRO A 561 5.69 29.53 -2.84
C PRO A 561 6.82 28.66 -3.43
N TYR A 562 6.73 27.33 -3.31
CA TYR A 562 7.77 26.37 -3.71
C TYR A 562 7.46 25.77 -5.09
N ASP A 563 8.49 25.37 -5.83
CA ASP A 563 8.33 24.58 -7.07
C ASP A 563 8.34 23.08 -6.74
N THR A 564 7.85 22.22 -7.63
CA THR A 564 7.88 20.75 -7.46
C THR A 564 8.24 20.06 -8.77
N ASP A 565 8.92 18.91 -8.68
CA ASP A 565 9.23 18.05 -9.84
C ASP A 565 8.11 17.01 -10.10
N TYR A 566 7.10 16.89 -9.23
CA TYR A 566 6.09 15.83 -9.27
C TYR A 566 4.77 16.23 -9.94
N ARG A 567 4.29 15.40 -10.88
CA ARG A 567 2.93 15.48 -11.46
C ARG A 567 2.01 14.43 -10.81
N ILE A 568 1.19 14.87 -9.85
CA ILE A 568 0.14 14.06 -9.21
C ILE A 568 -1.23 14.58 -9.68
N THR A 569 -2.24 13.70 -9.75
CA THR A 569 -3.62 14.12 -10.06
C THR A 569 -4.15 14.99 -8.89
N THR A 570 -4.93 16.03 -9.18
CA THR A 570 -5.56 16.86 -8.12
C THR A 570 -6.21 15.98 -7.06
N LEU A 571 -5.88 16.24 -5.79
CA LEU A 571 -6.31 15.39 -4.67
C LEU A 571 -7.83 15.43 -4.49
N MET A 572 -8.49 16.46 -4.98
CA MET A 572 -9.96 16.56 -4.99
C MET A 572 -10.64 15.60 -5.99
N HIS A 573 -9.88 14.92 -6.86
CA HIS A 573 -10.35 13.77 -7.65
C HIS A 573 -10.02 12.42 -7.00
N ASP A 574 -9.29 12.38 -5.88
CA ASP A 574 -9.28 11.22 -4.99
C ASP A 574 -10.54 11.25 -4.11
N VAL A 575 -11.31 10.17 -4.13
CA VAL A 575 -12.64 10.11 -3.52
C VAL A 575 -12.53 10.21 -1.99
N GLN A 576 -11.52 9.58 -1.40
CA GLN A 576 -11.29 9.60 0.05
C GLN A 576 -10.88 10.99 0.52
N TYR A 577 -9.85 11.59 -0.09
CA TYR A 577 -9.41 12.94 0.20
C TYR A 577 -10.57 13.94 0.05
N ARG A 578 -11.29 13.91 -1.08
CA ARG A 578 -12.40 14.83 -1.37
C ARG A 578 -13.54 14.75 -0.33
N THR A 579 -13.85 13.54 0.15
CA THR A 579 -14.90 13.32 1.16
C THR A 579 -14.42 13.64 2.57
N GLN A 580 -13.14 13.42 2.90
CA GLN A 580 -12.53 13.90 4.14
C GLN A 580 -12.40 15.44 4.17
N VAL A 581 -12.12 16.11 3.04
CA VAL A 581 -12.17 17.58 2.90
C VAL A 581 -13.59 18.11 3.15
N ALA A 582 -14.63 17.45 2.64
CA ALA A 582 -16.01 17.81 2.98
C ALA A 582 -16.26 17.69 4.50
N GLY A 583 -15.81 16.58 5.10
CA GLY A 583 -15.88 16.31 6.54
C GLY A 583 -15.00 17.20 7.42
N GLN A 584 -14.04 17.95 6.88
CA GLN A 584 -13.04 18.70 7.65
C GLN A 584 -13.65 19.71 8.63
N ASN A 585 -14.85 20.22 8.36
CA ASN A 585 -15.51 21.22 9.18
C ASN A 585 -16.19 20.67 10.47
N ILE A 586 -16.23 19.33 10.64
CA ILE A 586 -17.08 18.72 11.68
C ILE A 586 -16.44 18.71 13.05
N ALA A 587 -17.23 19.11 14.06
CA ALA A 587 -16.93 18.99 15.49
C ALA A 587 -15.47 19.34 15.90
N TYR A 588 -14.55 18.39 15.97
CA TYR A 588 -13.12 18.70 16.01
C TYR A 588 -12.45 18.25 14.72
N ASN A 589 -12.19 19.22 13.84
CA ASN A 589 -11.58 19.08 12.51
C ASN A 589 -10.36 18.17 12.55
N GLN A 590 -10.15 17.36 11.51
CA GLN A 590 -8.95 16.52 11.30
C GLN A 590 -8.41 16.76 9.88
N PRO A 591 -7.11 16.57 9.62
CA PRO A 591 -6.56 16.68 8.26
C PRO A 591 -7.16 15.60 7.34
N PRO A 592 -7.30 15.88 6.02
CA PRO A 592 -7.70 14.89 5.04
C PRO A 592 -6.51 14.01 4.63
N HIS A 593 -6.76 12.77 4.24
CA HIS A 593 -5.76 11.87 3.67
C HIS A 593 -6.23 11.31 2.32
N PRO A 594 -5.33 11.17 1.33
CA PRO A 594 -5.59 10.40 0.12
C PRO A 594 -5.85 8.91 0.41
N SER A 595 -6.44 8.21 -0.57
CA SER A 595 -6.60 6.75 -0.56
C SER A 595 -5.29 5.96 -0.73
N PHE A 596 -4.19 6.65 -1.05
CA PHE A 596 -2.87 6.10 -1.37
C PHE A 596 -1.77 6.78 -0.53
N TYR A 597 -0.68 6.09 -0.26
CA TYR A 597 0.51 6.68 0.35
C TYR A 597 1.24 7.66 -0.58
N LEU A 598 1.90 8.67 -0.01
CA LEU A 598 2.89 9.51 -0.68
C LEU A 598 4.19 9.58 0.13
N GLY A 599 5.30 9.34 -0.56
CA GLY A 599 6.65 9.47 0.01
C GLY A 599 7.74 9.20 -1.01
N SER A 600 8.91 9.78 -0.78
CA SER A 600 10.08 9.66 -1.65
C SER A 600 10.72 8.26 -1.66
N ASP A 601 10.26 7.35 -0.80
CA ASP A 601 10.60 5.93 -0.77
C ASP A 601 9.75 5.06 -1.71
N GLN A 602 8.62 5.58 -2.22
CA GLN A 602 7.68 4.84 -3.07
C GLN A 602 7.53 5.43 -4.49
N PRO A 603 7.05 4.65 -5.48
CA PRO A 603 6.60 5.18 -6.76
C PRO A 603 5.42 6.15 -6.58
N LEU A 604 5.24 7.09 -7.52
CA LEU A 604 4.02 7.90 -7.57
C LEU A 604 2.77 7.00 -7.72
N PRO A 605 1.64 7.38 -7.11
CA PRO A 605 0.43 6.58 -7.07
C PRO A 605 -0.17 6.37 -8.47
N ALA A 606 -0.88 5.26 -8.64
CA ALA A 606 -1.76 5.07 -9.78
C ALA A 606 -2.85 6.16 -9.82
N ARG A 607 -3.37 6.44 -11.01
CA ARG A 607 -4.41 7.47 -11.17
C ARG A 607 -5.74 6.99 -10.55
N PRO A 608 -6.60 7.90 -10.06
CA PRO A 608 -7.89 7.51 -9.48
C PRO A 608 -8.80 6.90 -10.55
N THR A 609 -9.48 5.80 -10.22
CA THR A 609 -10.47 5.14 -11.11
C THR A 609 -11.84 5.78 -10.88
N VAL A 610 -12.09 6.90 -11.57
CA VAL A 610 -13.27 7.75 -11.36
C VAL A 610 -13.89 8.21 -12.67
N THR A 611 -15.17 8.54 -12.66
CA THR A 611 -15.82 9.28 -13.75
C THR A 611 -15.80 10.76 -13.40
N VAL A 612 -15.14 11.61 -14.20
CA VAL A 612 -15.34 13.07 -14.07
C VAL A 612 -16.73 13.41 -14.63
N LEU A 613 -17.51 14.19 -13.87
CA LEU A 613 -18.92 14.46 -14.18
C LEU A 613 -19.13 14.95 -15.63
N GLY A 614 -20.07 14.33 -16.35
CA GLY A 614 -20.34 14.61 -17.76
C GLY A 614 -19.36 13.96 -18.75
N GLY A 615 -18.27 13.35 -18.29
CA GLY A 615 -17.34 12.55 -19.08
C GLY A 615 -17.69 11.06 -19.13
N THR A 616 -16.76 10.26 -19.67
CA THR A 616 -16.75 8.80 -19.54
C THR A 616 -15.87 8.37 -18.37
N PRO A 617 -16.03 7.15 -17.82
CA PRO A 617 -15.15 6.62 -16.79
C PRO A 617 -13.67 6.67 -17.21
N VAL A 618 -12.84 7.21 -16.32
CA VAL A 618 -11.38 7.11 -16.44
C VAL A 618 -10.98 5.78 -15.82
N VAL A 619 -10.64 4.82 -16.67
CA VAL A 619 -9.87 3.66 -16.26
C VAL A 619 -8.39 4.04 -16.40
N PRO A 620 -7.59 4.03 -15.30
CA PRO A 620 -6.17 4.32 -15.37
C PRO A 620 -5.45 3.42 -16.37
N GLY A 621 -4.43 3.96 -17.06
CA GLY A 621 -3.42 3.13 -17.69
C GLY A 621 -2.79 2.24 -16.61
N LYS A 622 -2.90 0.92 -16.75
CA LYS A 622 -2.44 -0.01 -15.70
C LYS A 622 -0.95 0.17 -15.46
N THR A 623 -0.53 0.24 -14.20
CA THR A 623 0.90 0.36 -13.85
C THR A 623 1.62 -0.96 -14.14
N GLY A 624 2.83 -0.89 -14.71
CA GLY A 624 3.68 -2.06 -14.92
C GLY A 624 4.54 -2.35 -13.69
N ALA A 625 4.49 -3.58 -13.20
CA ALA A 625 5.35 -4.07 -12.13
C ALA A 625 6.81 -4.19 -12.60
N VAL A 626 7.75 -3.86 -11.71
CA VAL A 626 9.19 -3.89 -12.02
C VAL A 626 9.73 -5.31 -11.91
N ILE A 627 10.05 -5.93 -13.04
CA ILE A 627 10.59 -7.30 -13.11
C ILE A 627 12.12 -7.27 -13.27
N ASP A 628 12.82 -8.11 -12.51
CA ASP A 628 14.28 -8.24 -12.60
C ASP A 628 14.71 -9.03 -13.87
N THR A 629 15.03 -8.26 -14.91
CA THR A 629 15.49 -8.75 -16.23
C THR A 629 16.78 -9.59 -16.21
N THR A 630 17.52 -9.65 -15.09
CA THR A 630 18.70 -10.53 -14.98
C THR A 630 18.33 -12.02 -14.91
N HIS A 631 17.11 -12.34 -14.48
CA HIS A 631 16.65 -13.72 -14.31
C HIS A 631 15.98 -14.31 -15.55
N THR A 632 15.99 -15.65 -15.62
CA THR A 632 14.99 -16.41 -16.39
C THR A 632 13.88 -16.83 -15.43
N TYR A 633 12.63 -16.82 -15.88
CA TYR A 633 11.46 -17.20 -15.10
C TYR A 633 10.67 -18.33 -15.77
N ARG A 634 9.97 -19.13 -14.97
CA ARG A 634 8.74 -19.83 -15.40
C ARG A 634 7.55 -18.95 -15.04
N ILE A 635 6.59 -18.89 -15.95
CA ILE A 635 5.37 -18.11 -15.80
C ILE A 635 4.23 -19.13 -15.64
N ARG A 636 3.64 -19.27 -14.46
CA ARG A 636 2.69 -20.35 -14.12
C ARG A 636 1.26 -19.82 -13.99
N ASN A 637 0.30 -20.42 -14.68
CA ASN A 637 -1.10 -20.02 -14.56
C ASN A 637 -1.69 -20.44 -13.20
N VAL A 638 -2.44 -19.53 -12.56
CA VAL A 638 -3.02 -19.75 -11.22
C VAL A 638 -4.08 -20.86 -11.22
N ASN A 639 -5.00 -20.87 -12.19
CA ASN A 639 -6.08 -21.87 -12.29
C ASN A 639 -5.57 -23.31 -12.54
N SER A 640 -4.57 -23.50 -13.41
CA SER A 640 -4.10 -24.84 -13.79
C SER A 640 -2.83 -25.32 -13.09
N SER A 641 -2.06 -24.41 -12.48
CA SER A 641 -0.67 -24.66 -12.05
C SER A 641 0.29 -25.11 -13.17
N LEU A 642 -0.06 -24.96 -14.45
CA LEU A 642 0.80 -25.26 -15.60
C LEU A 642 1.57 -24.02 -16.08
N CYS A 643 2.71 -24.22 -16.74
CA CYS A 643 3.58 -23.13 -17.18
C CYS A 643 3.25 -22.65 -18.60
N LEU A 644 3.45 -21.36 -18.87
CA LEU A 644 3.52 -20.79 -20.22
C LEU A 644 4.67 -21.44 -20.99
N GLU A 645 4.36 -22.19 -22.05
CA GLU A 645 5.28 -23.10 -22.72
C GLU A 645 5.21 -22.95 -24.25
N VAL A 646 6.37 -22.98 -24.92
CA VAL A 646 6.44 -23.05 -26.38
C VAL A 646 6.18 -24.49 -26.84
N ALA A 647 5.15 -24.68 -27.66
CA ALA A 647 4.69 -26.01 -28.08
C ALA A 647 5.81 -26.87 -28.70
N ASP A 648 5.94 -28.10 -28.20
CA ASP A 648 6.97 -29.10 -28.55
C ASP A 648 8.43 -28.59 -28.42
N GLY A 649 8.66 -27.44 -27.76
CA GLY A 649 9.96 -26.76 -27.74
C GLY A 649 10.43 -26.23 -29.11
N THR A 650 9.51 -26.07 -30.07
CA THR A 650 9.88 -25.78 -31.47
C THR A 650 10.32 -24.33 -31.65
N ALA A 651 11.63 -24.10 -31.71
CA ALA A 651 12.24 -22.78 -31.91
C ALA A 651 12.08 -22.26 -33.36
N ALA A 652 10.89 -21.79 -33.72
CA ALA A 652 10.52 -21.27 -35.03
C ALA A 652 9.50 -20.12 -34.95
N ASN A 653 9.48 -19.26 -35.98
CA ASN A 653 8.47 -18.21 -36.13
C ASN A 653 7.06 -18.80 -36.29
N GLY A 654 6.13 -18.34 -35.46
CA GLY A 654 4.74 -18.80 -35.46
C GLY A 654 4.51 -20.11 -34.70
N THR A 655 5.50 -20.62 -33.95
CA THR A 655 5.25 -21.73 -33.00
C THR A 655 4.27 -21.26 -31.94
N ASN A 656 3.29 -22.11 -31.61
CA ASN A 656 2.24 -21.82 -30.65
C ASN A 656 2.75 -21.73 -29.21
N VAL A 657 2.12 -20.88 -28.39
CA VAL A 657 2.31 -20.86 -26.94
C VAL A 657 1.06 -21.42 -26.25
N GLN A 658 1.29 -22.34 -25.33
CA GLN A 658 0.29 -23.14 -24.63
C GLN A 658 0.60 -23.18 -23.13
N GLN A 659 -0.31 -23.72 -22.32
CA GLN A 659 0.07 -24.15 -20.96
C GLN A 659 0.61 -25.58 -21.00
N GLY A 660 1.64 -25.89 -20.19
CA GLY A 660 2.16 -27.25 -20.11
C GLY A 660 3.13 -27.53 -18.95
N ASN A 661 3.63 -28.76 -18.93
CA ASN A 661 4.59 -29.30 -17.96
C ASN A 661 5.92 -29.75 -18.60
N GLY A 662 6.18 -29.37 -19.85
CA GLY A 662 7.43 -29.62 -20.57
C GLY A 662 8.58 -28.74 -20.09
N THR A 663 9.70 -28.79 -20.81
CA THR A 663 10.93 -28.03 -20.48
C THR A 663 11.03 -26.69 -21.22
N ALA A 664 10.14 -26.41 -22.18
CA ALA A 664 10.18 -25.22 -23.03
C ALA A 664 9.45 -24.01 -22.41
N ASN A 665 9.59 -23.82 -21.09
CA ASN A 665 8.80 -22.89 -20.28
C ASN A 665 9.63 -21.79 -19.57
N GLY A 666 10.90 -21.62 -19.97
CA GLY A 666 11.74 -20.52 -19.53
C GLY A 666 11.56 -19.27 -20.37
N TRP A 667 11.41 -18.12 -19.72
CA TRP A 667 11.25 -16.80 -20.33
C TRP A 667 12.21 -15.79 -19.67
N GLN A 668 12.91 -14.97 -20.46
CA GLN A 668 13.72 -13.86 -19.96
C GLN A 668 13.09 -12.54 -20.37
N PHE A 669 12.80 -11.68 -19.40
CA PHE A 669 12.28 -10.34 -19.64
C PHE A 669 13.42 -9.41 -20.10
N ARG A 670 13.10 -8.49 -21.02
CA ARG A 670 13.92 -7.29 -21.31
C ARG A 670 13.01 -6.08 -21.34
N ASP A 671 13.46 -4.99 -20.75
CA ASP A 671 12.73 -3.73 -20.74
C ASP A 671 12.39 -3.26 -22.17
N GLY A 672 11.17 -2.75 -22.34
CA GLY A 672 10.64 -2.18 -23.56
C GLY A 672 10.09 -0.75 -23.40
N GLY A 673 10.23 -0.14 -22.21
CA GLY A 673 9.69 1.17 -21.87
C GLY A 673 8.23 1.15 -21.42
N ASP A 674 7.81 2.21 -20.73
CA ASP A 674 6.44 2.45 -20.25
C ASP A 674 5.83 1.31 -19.38
N GLY A 675 6.70 0.56 -18.69
CA GLY A 675 6.31 -0.63 -17.90
C GLY A 675 6.03 -1.89 -18.72
N TYR A 676 6.35 -1.89 -20.02
CA TYR A 676 6.24 -3.06 -20.88
C TYR A 676 7.57 -3.80 -21.02
N TYR A 677 7.49 -5.11 -21.21
CA TYR A 677 8.62 -6.00 -21.41
C TYR A 677 8.48 -6.79 -22.71
N TYR A 678 9.64 -7.08 -23.31
CA TYR A 678 9.80 -8.14 -24.30
C TYR A 678 10.09 -9.46 -23.57
N LEU A 679 9.29 -10.50 -23.81
CA LEU A 679 9.45 -11.82 -23.19
C LEU A 679 10.21 -12.76 -24.15
N TYR A 680 11.52 -12.90 -23.99
CA TYR A 680 12.35 -13.78 -24.80
C TYR A 680 12.22 -15.24 -24.34
N SER A 681 11.80 -16.13 -25.25
CA SER A 681 11.73 -17.56 -24.95
C SER A 681 13.13 -18.17 -24.90
N ARG A 682 13.35 -19.12 -23.98
CA ARG A 682 14.63 -19.84 -23.83
C ARG A 682 14.81 -21.02 -24.78
N VAL A 683 13.91 -21.22 -25.75
CA VAL A 683 14.09 -22.21 -26.83
C VAL A 683 15.15 -21.75 -27.85
N GLY A 684 15.80 -22.72 -28.51
CA GLY A 684 16.81 -22.43 -29.54
C GLY A 684 18.10 -21.86 -28.97
N ASP A 685 18.38 -20.59 -29.25
CA ASP A 685 19.52 -19.82 -28.73
C ASP A 685 19.18 -19.00 -27.48
N GLY A 686 17.91 -19.03 -27.05
CA GLY A 686 17.38 -18.22 -25.94
C GLY A 686 17.42 -16.71 -26.15
N ASN A 687 17.54 -16.26 -27.40
CA ASN A 687 17.78 -14.85 -27.77
C ASN A 687 17.05 -14.39 -29.05
N THR A 688 16.68 -15.30 -29.96
CA THR A 688 16.07 -14.97 -31.25
C THR A 688 14.55 -14.75 -31.17
N TYR A 689 13.84 -15.51 -30.32
CA TYR A 689 12.37 -15.59 -30.33
C TYR A 689 11.74 -14.93 -29.10
N LEU A 690 10.73 -14.10 -29.35
CA LEU A 690 9.95 -13.37 -28.35
C LEU A 690 8.51 -13.89 -28.33
N LEU A 691 7.80 -13.71 -27.21
CA LEU A 691 6.35 -13.82 -27.14
C LEU A 691 5.70 -12.83 -28.13
N ASP A 692 4.69 -13.28 -28.88
CA ASP A 692 4.12 -12.54 -30.01
C ASP A 692 2.59 -12.72 -30.07
N LEU A 693 1.86 -11.62 -30.25
CA LEU A 693 0.42 -11.58 -30.49
C LEU A 693 0.15 -11.67 -32.00
N ASP A 694 -0.57 -12.70 -32.46
CA ASP A 694 -0.71 -13.05 -33.88
C ASP A 694 -1.20 -11.88 -34.78
N TYR A 695 -0.26 -11.32 -35.58
CA TYR A 695 -0.41 -10.11 -36.41
C TYR A 695 -0.82 -8.83 -35.65
N GLY A 696 -0.66 -8.77 -34.33
CA GLY A 696 -1.03 -7.64 -33.49
C GLY A 696 -2.55 -7.37 -33.42
N LYS A 697 -3.40 -8.38 -33.68
CA LYS A 697 -4.86 -8.20 -33.70
C LYS A 697 -5.39 -7.94 -32.29
N THR A 698 -6.34 -7.02 -32.18
CA THR A 698 -7.00 -6.64 -30.93
C THR A 698 -8.22 -7.50 -30.60
N ASP A 699 -8.52 -8.52 -31.41
CA ASP A 699 -9.72 -9.35 -31.25
C ASP A 699 -9.57 -10.35 -30.09
N ASN A 700 -10.66 -10.61 -29.37
CA ASN A 700 -10.76 -11.68 -28.39
C ASN A 700 -10.54 -13.05 -29.05
N GLY A 701 -9.63 -13.85 -28.49
CA GLY A 701 -9.23 -15.15 -29.03
C GLY A 701 -8.07 -15.07 -30.03
N THR A 702 -7.44 -13.91 -30.21
CA THR A 702 -6.19 -13.79 -30.97
C THR A 702 -5.10 -14.65 -30.33
N ASN A 703 -4.38 -15.41 -31.14
CA ASN A 703 -3.43 -16.41 -30.69
C ASN A 703 -2.15 -15.78 -30.10
N ILE A 704 -1.58 -16.42 -29.08
CA ILE A 704 -0.22 -16.10 -28.61
C ILE A 704 0.76 -17.15 -29.12
N GLY A 705 1.83 -16.70 -29.74
CA GLY A 705 2.90 -17.55 -30.28
C GLY A 705 4.27 -17.02 -29.89
N ILE A 706 5.30 -17.53 -30.58
CA ILE A 706 6.62 -16.90 -30.60
C ILE A 706 7.04 -16.46 -32.01
N TYR A 707 7.74 -15.33 -32.09
CA TYR A 707 8.24 -14.79 -33.35
C TYR A 707 9.57 -14.04 -33.14
N SER A 708 10.38 -13.95 -34.20
CA SER A 708 11.59 -13.12 -34.23
C SER A 708 11.25 -11.64 -34.00
N ASN A 709 12.16 -10.84 -33.45
CA ASN A 709 11.87 -9.45 -33.11
C ASN A 709 11.31 -8.64 -34.32
N THR A 710 10.10 -8.08 -34.18
CA THR A 710 9.43 -7.24 -35.20
C THR A 710 9.44 -5.75 -34.87
N HIS A 711 9.92 -5.36 -33.68
CA HIS A 711 9.85 -3.99 -33.14
C HIS A 711 8.44 -3.39 -33.17
N SER A 712 7.42 -4.18 -32.80
CA SER A 712 6.01 -3.78 -32.80
C SER A 712 5.32 -4.04 -31.45
N ASP A 713 4.22 -3.33 -31.19
CA ASP A 713 3.40 -3.47 -29.97
C ASP A 713 2.77 -4.87 -29.79
N ALA A 714 2.86 -5.74 -30.79
CA ALA A 714 2.48 -7.15 -30.70
C ALA A 714 3.45 -8.00 -29.85
N GLN A 715 4.65 -7.50 -29.57
CA GLN A 715 5.70 -8.19 -28.79
C GLN A 715 5.98 -7.53 -27.43
N LEU A 716 5.17 -6.55 -27.05
CA LEU A 716 5.30 -5.79 -25.79
C LEU A 716 4.14 -6.12 -24.84
N PHE A 717 4.50 -6.67 -23.69
CA PHE A 717 3.56 -7.12 -22.67
C PHE A 717 3.86 -6.45 -21.34
N LYS A 718 2.84 -5.96 -20.65
CA LYS A 718 2.97 -5.35 -19.33
C LYS A 718 2.50 -6.34 -18.28
N LEU A 719 3.23 -6.45 -17.18
CA LEU A 719 2.85 -7.28 -16.04
C LEU A 719 2.24 -6.35 -15.01
N VAL A 720 0.98 -6.55 -14.69
CA VAL A 720 0.25 -5.76 -13.69
C VAL A 720 0.14 -6.63 -12.45
N ASP A 721 0.70 -6.19 -11.33
CA ASP A 721 0.60 -6.92 -10.05
C ASP A 721 -0.86 -6.90 -9.57
N ASN A 722 -1.36 -8.05 -9.11
CA ASN A 722 -2.71 -8.20 -8.57
C ASN A 722 -2.75 -8.05 -7.03
N GLY A 723 -1.60 -7.84 -6.37
CA GLY A 723 -1.49 -7.72 -4.91
C GLY A 723 -1.54 -9.05 -4.14
N ASP A 724 -1.81 -10.16 -4.83
CA ASP A 724 -1.87 -11.52 -4.28
C ASP A 724 -0.62 -12.38 -4.60
N GLY A 725 0.41 -11.76 -5.21
CA GLY A 725 1.61 -12.44 -5.71
C GLY A 725 1.45 -13.05 -7.12
N SER A 726 0.30 -12.85 -7.76
CA SER A 726 0.09 -13.13 -9.19
C SER A 726 0.02 -11.84 -10.01
N TYR A 727 0.23 -11.98 -11.31
CA TYR A 727 0.26 -10.90 -12.28
C TYR A 727 -0.78 -11.12 -13.38
N THR A 728 -1.43 -10.04 -13.80
CA THR A 728 -2.20 -9.98 -15.05
C THR A 728 -1.28 -9.49 -16.16
N ILE A 729 -1.06 -10.30 -17.20
CA ILE A 729 -0.11 -9.98 -18.28
C ILE A 729 -0.87 -9.38 -19.48
N THR A 730 -0.83 -8.05 -19.61
CA THR A 730 -1.57 -7.25 -20.60
C THR A 730 -0.78 -6.97 -21.89
N THR A 731 -1.48 -6.60 -22.98
CA THR A 731 -0.87 -6.40 -24.32
C THR A 731 -0.82 -4.93 -24.73
N LYS A 732 0.35 -4.45 -25.21
CA LYS A 732 0.50 -3.06 -25.69
C LYS A 732 -0.38 -2.76 -26.90
N ALA A 733 -0.55 -3.74 -27.79
CA ALA A 733 -1.45 -3.68 -28.94
C ALA A 733 -2.92 -3.33 -28.58
N THR A 734 -3.39 -3.63 -27.36
CA THR A 734 -4.74 -3.26 -26.88
C THR A 734 -4.75 -2.10 -25.89
N LYS A 735 -3.60 -1.45 -25.66
CA LYS A 735 -3.40 -0.44 -24.60
C LYS A 735 -3.88 -0.94 -23.24
N ASP A 736 -3.40 -2.12 -22.85
CA ASP A 736 -3.69 -2.81 -21.60
C ASP A 736 -5.15 -3.27 -21.37
N ALA A 737 -6.06 -3.08 -22.33
CA ALA A 737 -7.46 -3.50 -22.23
C ALA A 737 -7.64 -5.03 -22.27
N SER A 738 -6.71 -5.76 -22.88
CA SER A 738 -6.69 -7.23 -22.94
C SER A 738 -5.40 -7.82 -22.39
N CYS A 739 -5.49 -9.07 -21.94
CA CYS A 739 -4.41 -9.85 -21.35
C CYS A 739 -4.36 -11.27 -21.90
N ILE A 740 -3.23 -11.95 -21.69
CA ILE A 740 -3.05 -13.33 -22.12
C ILE A 740 -3.63 -14.31 -21.08
N GLY A 741 -4.37 -15.30 -21.55
CA GLY A 741 -5.01 -16.29 -20.70
C GLY A 741 -5.24 -17.62 -21.39
N VAL A 742 -5.49 -18.65 -20.60
CA VAL A 742 -5.74 -20.01 -21.09
C VAL A 742 -7.17 -20.11 -21.63
N THR A 743 -7.30 -20.57 -22.87
CA THR A 743 -8.55 -20.59 -23.63
C THR A 743 -9.65 -21.35 -22.88
N GLY A 744 -10.74 -20.67 -22.54
CA GLY A 744 -11.93 -21.27 -21.91
C GLY A 744 -11.70 -21.81 -20.49
N GLY A 745 -10.62 -21.40 -19.80
CA GLY A 745 -10.32 -21.83 -18.43
C GLY A 745 -9.90 -23.30 -18.29
N SER A 746 -9.53 -23.97 -19.39
CA SER A 746 -9.05 -25.35 -19.34
C SER A 746 -7.81 -25.51 -18.44
N THR A 747 -7.74 -26.63 -17.74
CA THR A 747 -6.57 -27.07 -16.95
C THR A 747 -5.77 -28.18 -17.66
N ASP A 748 -6.09 -28.47 -18.94
CA ASP A 748 -5.44 -29.52 -19.72
C ASP A 748 -4.03 -29.11 -20.18
N ASN A 749 -3.10 -30.06 -20.12
CA ASN A 749 -1.75 -29.89 -20.65
C ASN A 749 -1.79 -29.78 -22.19
N GLY A 750 -1.31 -28.67 -22.73
CA GLY A 750 -1.43 -28.30 -24.15
C GLY A 750 -2.62 -27.41 -24.48
N ALA A 751 -3.39 -26.92 -23.49
CA ALA A 751 -4.44 -25.95 -23.74
C ALA A 751 -3.86 -24.60 -24.21
N ASN A 752 -4.53 -23.98 -25.20
CA ASN A 752 -3.99 -22.84 -25.93
C ASN A 752 -4.02 -21.53 -25.13
N VAL A 753 -3.00 -20.68 -25.29
CA VAL A 753 -2.99 -19.33 -24.72
C VAL A 753 -3.37 -18.29 -25.78
N VAL A 754 -4.31 -17.43 -25.42
CA VAL A 754 -4.90 -16.40 -26.30
C VAL A 754 -4.98 -15.06 -25.57
N GLN A 755 -5.04 -13.98 -26.33
CA GLN A 755 -5.49 -12.68 -25.83
C GLN A 755 -7.00 -12.69 -25.60
N TRP A 756 -7.45 -12.13 -24.47
CA TRP A 756 -8.85 -11.85 -24.19
C TRP A 756 -8.98 -10.57 -23.35
N ALA A 757 -10.12 -9.90 -23.43
CA ALA A 757 -10.48 -8.82 -22.50
C ALA A 757 -10.32 -9.29 -21.05
N CYS A 758 -9.71 -8.46 -20.21
CA CYS A 758 -9.41 -8.88 -18.83
C CYS A 758 -10.69 -8.97 -17.98
N ASP A 759 -10.92 -10.13 -17.35
CA ASP A 759 -12.11 -10.43 -16.54
C ASP A 759 -11.77 -10.86 -15.09
N GLY A 760 -10.49 -10.88 -14.73
CA GLY A 760 -10.01 -11.22 -13.38
C GLY A 760 -10.03 -12.73 -13.07
N SER A 761 -10.36 -13.59 -14.05
CA SER A 761 -10.35 -15.04 -13.86
C SER A 761 -8.94 -15.60 -13.63
N ASP A 762 -8.83 -16.65 -12.82
CA ASP A 762 -7.54 -17.28 -12.49
C ASP A 762 -6.86 -17.96 -13.70
N ASN A 763 -7.57 -18.11 -14.83
CA ASN A 763 -7.00 -18.51 -16.13
C ASN A 763 -6.36 -17.33 -16.91
N GLN A 764 -6.43 -16.09 -16.42
CA GLN A 764 -5.71 -14.91 -16.92
C GLN A 764 -4.58 -14.45 -15.97
N LYS A 765 -4.54 -14.96 -14.74
CA LYS A 765 -3.50 -14.67 -13.74
C LYS A 765 -2.31 -15.62 -13.85
N TRP A 766 -1.12 -15.10 -13.56
CA TRP A 766 0.14 -15.84 -13.68
C TRP A 766 1.10 -15.52 -12.52
N THR A 767 1.73 -16.52 -11.91
CA THR A 767 2.84 -16.31 -10.96
C THR A 767 4.19 -16.44 -11.66
N LEU A 768 5.22 -15.80 -11.09
CA LEU A 768 6.59 -15.80 -11.63
C LEU A 768 7.52 -16.61 -10.69
N GLU A 769 8.18 -17.64 -11.24
CA GLU A 769 9.16 -18.46 -10.53
C GLU A 769 10.55 -18.29 -11.14
N ILE A 770 11.55 -17.87 -10.37
CA ILE A 770 12.94 -17.76 -10.84
C ILE A 770 13.48 -19.15 -11.21
N VAL A 771 14.09 -19.26 -12.39
CA VAL A 771 14.86 -20.42 -12.84
C VAL A 771 16.33 -20.20 -12.49
N VAL A 772 16.79 -20.91 -11.46
CA VAL A 772 18.22 -21.01 -11.13
C VAL A 772 18.88 -22.02 -12.06
N ASP A 773 19.87 -21.59 -12.84
CA ASP A 773 20.69 -22.51 -13.65
C ASP A 773 21.61 -23.34 -12.73
N PRO A 774 21.71 -24.67 -12.91
CA PRO A 774 22.49 -25.52 -12.01
C PRO A 774 24.00 -25.31 -12.14
N MET A 775 24.67 -25.08 -11.02
CA MET A 775 26.13 -25.05 -10.99
C MET A 775 26.71 -26.45 -11.25
N ASN A 776 27.85 -26.51 -11.92
CA ASN A 776 28.47 -27.78 -12.33
C ASN A 776 30.00 -27.72 -12.14
N GLY A 777 30.46 -28.36 -11.07
CA GLY A 777 31.86 -28.55 -10.71
C GLY A 777 32.44 -29.85 -11.27
N THR A 778 33.36 -30.50 -10.55
CA THR A 778 33.89 -31.82 -10.91
C THR A 778 33.09 -32.93 -10.23
N LEU A 779 33.02 -32.88 -8.90
CA LEU A 779 32.34 -33.79 -7.97
C LEU A 779 30.92 -33.32 -7.66
N PHE A 780 30.68 -32.00 -7.58
CA PHE A 780 29.34 -31.43 -7.43
C PHE A 780 28.72 -31.12 -8.81
N ARG A 781 27.91 -32.02 -9.36
CA ARG A 781 27.17 -31.86 -10.63
C ARG A 781 25.70 -31.52 -10.37
N ASP A 782 25.01 -30.90 -11.33
CA ASP A 782 23.58 -30.55 -11.22
C ASP A 782 23.23 -29.91 -9.87
N VAL A 783 23.99 -28.90 -9.44
CA VAL A 783 23.76 -28.24 -8.15
C VAL A 783 22.58 -27.27 -8.28
N GLN A 784 21.39 -27.78 -7.96
CA GLN A 784 20.14 -27.07 -7.93
C GLN A 784 19.97 -26.43 -6.53
N VAL A 785 20.15 -25.12 -6.43
CA VAL A 785 19.91 -24.38 -5.18
C VAL A 785 18.43 -24.09 -5.06
N LEU A 786 17.84 -24.42 -3.91
CA LEU A 786 16.41 -24.31 -3.64
C LEU A 786 16.06 -23.06 -2.83
N ASP A 787 17.03 -22.49 -2.11
CA ASP A 787 16.94 -21.16 -1.51
C ASP A 787 16.99 -20.08 -2.61
N THR A 788 15.83 -19.70 -3.12
CA THR A 788 15.68 -18.66 -4.15
C THR A 788 15.99 -17.24 -3.65
N ALA A 789 16.08 -17.01 -2.34
CA ALA A 789 16.42 -15.70 -1.78
C ALA A 789 17.94 -15.43 -1.78
N HIS A 790 18.76 -16.48 -1.61
CA HIS A 790 20.22 -16.34 -1.53
C HIS A 790 21.01 -17.12 -2.59
N TYR A 791 20.35 -17.71 -3.60
CA TYR A 791 20.99 -18.61 -4.57
C TYR A 791 22.24 -18.02 -5.27
N GLN A 792 22.24 -16.71 -5.57
CA GLN A 792 23.38 -16.02 -6.22
C GLN A 792 24.68 -16.07 -5.39
N ASN A 793 24.54 -16.33 -4.08
CA ASN A 793 25.65 -16.44 -3.14
C ASN A 793 26.10 -17.88 -2.90
N TRP A 794 25.47 -18.88 -3.52
CA TRP A 794 26.00 -20.24 -3.55
C TRP A 794 27.02 -20.36 -4.69
N LYS A 795 28.20 -20.91 -4.39
CA LYS A 795 29.36 -20.89 -5.31
C LYS A 795 30.16 -22.20 -5.21
N LEU A 796 30.81 -22.59 -6.30
CA LEU A 796 31.75 -23.72 -6.29
C LEU A 796 33.19 -23.24 -6.13
N GLY A 797 33.95 -23.91 -5.26
CA GLY A 797 35.38 -23.68 -5.04
C GLY A 797 36.18 -24.96 -5.32
N THR A 798 37.34 -24.82 -5.93
CA THR A 798 38.25 -25.95 -6.23
C THR A 798 39.58 -25.78 -5.50
N ASN A 799 40.23 -26.90 -5.14
CA ASN A 799 41.51 -26.91 -4.43
C ASN A 799 41.46 -26.13 -3.09
N THR A 800 40.43 -26.42 -2.28
CA THR A 800 40.12 -25.72 -1.02
C THR A 800 41.17 -25.97 0.05
N GLY A 801 41.54 -24.95 0.82
CA GLY A 801 42.49 -25.08 1.92
C GLY A 801 42.36 -23.96 2.96
N VAL A 802 43.35 -23.87 3.86
CA VAL A 802 43.46 -22.74 4.80
C VAL A 802 43.61 -21.43 4.00
N GLY A 803 42.76 -20.45 4.31
CA GLY A 803 42.62 -19.20 3.56
C GLY A 803 41.57 -19.21 2.44
N SER A 804 40.95 -20.35 2.10
CA SER A 804 39.78 -20.39 1.20
C SER A 804 38.50 -19.95 1.91
N LEU A 805 37.56 -19.33 1.17
CA LEU A 805 36.25 -18.91 1.68
C LEU A 805 35.36 -20.11 2.07
N LEU A 806 34.55 -19.93 3.12
CA LEU A 806 33.52 -20.91 3.54
C LEU A 806 32.17 -20.67 2.84
N PHE A 807 31.83 -19.41 2.62
CA PHE A 807 30.52 -18.93 2.16
C PHE A 807 30.69 -17.97 0.99
N GLY A 808 29.71 -17.88 0.11
CA GLY A 808 29.75 -16.95 -1.03
C GLY A 808 29.16 -15.56 -0.77
N ASP A 809 28.56 -15.33 0.40
CA ASP A 809 27.97 -14.05 0.86
C ASP A 809 28.77 -13.37 1.99
N ARG A 810 29.93 -13.91 2.41
CA ARG A 810 30.73 -13.39 3.53
C ARG A 810 32.23 -13.64 3.36
N ASP A 811 33.04 -12.62 3.64
CA ASP A 811 34.51 -12.70 3.70
C ASP A 811 34.99 -13.43 4.98
N VAL A 812 34.79 -14.75 4.98
CA VAL A 812 35.09 -15.67 6.09
C VAL A 812 35.84 -16.87 5.53
N VAL A 813 37.05 -17.12 6.04
CA VAL A 813 37.98 -18.10 5.48
C VAL A 813 38.35 -19.19 6.48
N TYR A 814 38.78 -20.36 5.99
CA TYR A 814 39.27 -21.44 6.84
C TYR A 814 40.58 -21.02 7.54
N ALA A 815 40.56 -20.93 8.86
CA ALA A 815 41.76 -20.76 9.69
C ALA A 815 42.40 -22.12 10.02
N ALA A 816 41.59 -23.18 10.11
CA ALA A 816 42.05 -24.56 10.26
C ALA A 816 41.13 -25.51 9.47
N LEU A 817 41.73 -26.43 8.71
CA LEU A 817 41.04 -27.46 7.93
C LEU A 817 41.87 -28.76 7.98
N PRO A 818 41.27 -29.95 8.20
CA PRO A 818 41.99 -31.23 8.25
C PRO A 818 42.85 -31.49 7.00
N GLU A 819 43.99 -32.15 7.18
CA GLU A 819 44.97 -32.43 6.11
C GLU A 819 44.34 -33.16 4.92
N GLN A 820 43.50 -34.18 5.19
CA GLN A 820 42.78 -34.96 4.18
C GLN A 820 41.64 -34.22 3.47
N LEU A 821 41.39 -32.95 3.81
CA LEU A 821 40.42 -32.05 3.13
C LEU A 821 41.12 -30.87 2.43
N GLN A 822 42.45 -30.78 2.52
CA GLN A 822 43.23 -29.85 1.69
C GLN A 822 43.18 -30.31 0.24
N GLY A 823 42.88 -29.41 -0.68
CA GLY A 823 42.65 -29.71 -2.10
C GLY A 823 41.21 -30.12 -2.46
N ALA A 824 40.30 -30.25 -1.48
CA ALA A 824 38.92 -30.67 -1.72
C ALA A 824 38.15 -29.70 -2.65
N GLU A 825 37.14 -30.22 -3.34
CA GLU A 825 36.13 -29.37 -3.97
C GLU A 825 35.10 -28.93 -2.92
N ALA A 826 34.62 -27.70 -3.02
CA ALA A 826 33.73 -27.07 -2.06
C ALA A 826 32.45 -26.56 -2.74
N LEU A 827 31.33 -26.78 -2.09
CA LEU A 827 30.09 -26.05 -2.32
C LEU A 827 29.96 -25.01 -1.20
N LEU A 828 30.36 -23.78 -1.51
CA LEU A 828 30.21 -22.62 -0.65
C LEU A 828 28.73 -22.27 -0.64
N THR A 829 28.09 -22.40 0.52
CA THR A 829 26.70 -21.99 0.73
C THR A 829 26.63 -20.47 0.92
N ALA A 830 25.43 -19.89 0.88
CA ALA A 830 25.23 -18.61 1.55
C ALA A 830 25.14 -18.85 3.06
N CYS A 831 25.84 -18.02 3.85
CA CYS A 831 25.69 -17.96 5.30
C CYS A 831 24.25 -17.59 5.70
N ASP A 832 23.55 -16.77 4.91
CA ASP A 832 22.17 -16.35 5.19
C ASP A 832 21.09 -17.41 4.85
N SER A 833 21.41 -18.46 4.09
CA SER A 833 20.56 -19.66 3.97
C SER A 833 20.31 -20.39 5.30
N LYS A 834 21.01 -20.02 6.39
CA LYS A 834 20.68 -20.42 7.78
C LYS A 834 19.28 -19.96 8.26
N ASN A 835 18.63 -19.08 7.50
CA ASN A 835 17.31 -18.52 7.81
C ASN A 835 16.17 -19.24 7.08
N VAL A 836 16.47 -20.19 6.19
CA VAL A 836 15.48 -20.97 5.43
C VAL A 836 15.20 -22.29 6.14
N ASP A 837 13.91 -22.66 6.24
CA ASP A 837 13.40 -23.81 6.99
C ASP A 837 13.07 -25.05 6.13
N THR A 838 13.29 -24.95 4.81
CA THR A 838 13.15 -26.02 3.81
C THR A 838 14.50 -26.62 3.38
N ASP A 839 14.50 -27.56 2.43
CA ASP A 839 15.75 -28.05 1.83
C ASP A 839 16.45 -26.93 1.05
N LEU A 840 17.77 -26.79 1.22
CA LEU A 840 18.53 -25.64 0.72
C LEU A 840 19.11 -25.87 -0.67
N ALA A 841 19.52 -27.10 -1.00
CA ALA A 841 20.03 -27.47 -2.32
C ALA A 841 19.93 -28.99 -2.57
N THR A 842 20.03 -29.38 -3.85
CA THR A 842 20.34 -30.77 -4.25
C THR A 842 21.52 -30.78 -5.22
N PHE A 843 22.28 -31.87 -5.26
CA PHE A 843 23.34 -32.09 -6.24
C PHE A 843 23.45 -33.57 -6.62
N THR A 844 24.12 -33.85 -7.73
CA THR A 844 24.48 -35.19 -8.19
C THR A 844 25.98 -35.42 -8.03
N ALA A 845 26.38 -36.57 -7.51
CA ALA A 845 27.79 -36.94 -7.34
C ALA A 845 28.47 -37.21 -8.70
N GLY A 846 29.54 -36.49 -9.00
CA GLY A 846 30.29 -36.58 -10.26
C GLY A 846 31.21 -37.80 -10.36
N ALA A 847 31.57 -38.40 -9.24
CA ALA A 847 32.39 -39.61 -9.10
C ALA A 847 31.97 -40.37 -7.83
N ASP A 848 32.57 -41.53 -7.58
CA ASP A 848 32.50 -42.14 -6.24
C ASP A 848 33.30 -41.25 -5.28
N MET A 849 32.67 -40.73 -4.23
CA MET A 849 33.24 -39.64 -3.42
C MET A 849 32.76 -39.66 -1.97
N THR A 850 33.56 -39.13 -1.05
CA THR A 850 33.12 -38.87 0.33
C THR A 850 32.80 -37.38 0.47
N VAL A 851 31.57 -37.10 0.89
CA VAL A 851 31.04 -35.75 1.13
C VAL A 851 31.13 -35.44 2.62
N TYR A 852 31.56 -34.24 2.97
CA TYR A 852 31.71 -33.73 4.32
C TYR A 852 30.87 -32.47 4.52
N VAL A 853 29.93 -32.48 5.47
CA VAL A 853 29.17 -31.31 5.91
C VAL A 853 29.83 -30.75 7.17
N LEU A 854 30.32 -29.52 7.08
CA LEU A 854 30.95 -28.78 8.17
C LEU A 854 29.87 -27.97 8.89
N LEU A 855 29.25 -28.54 9.92
CA LEU A 855 28.19 -27.90 10.70
C LEU A 855 28.79 -27.05 11.84
N ASP A 856 28.27 -25.85 12.06
CA ASP A 856 28.68 -24.98 13.18
C ASP A 856 28.50 -25.73 14.53
N SER A 857 29.57 -25.80 15.32
CA SER A 857 29.57 -26.52 16.61
C SER A 857 28.59 -25.97 17.65
N ARG A 858 28.00 -24.79 17.41
CA ARG A 858 27.02 -24.13 18.27
C ARG A 858 25.58 -24.55 18.00
N VAL A 859 25.31 -25.29 16.91
CA VAL A 859 23.98 -25.82 16.56
C VAL A 859 23.54 -26.82 17.63
N ALA A 860 22.50 -26.47 18.40
CA ALA A 860 22.08 -27.23 19.57
C ALA A 860 21.27 -28.49 19.21
N ILE A 861 20.59 -28.48 18.06
CA ILE A 861 19.78 -29.59 17.54
C ILE A 861 20.32 -29.95 16.16
N VAL A 862 21.04 -31.07 16.07
CA VAL A 862 21.61 -31.55 14.80
C VAL A 862 20.46 -31.85 13.81
N PRO A 863 20.52 -31.34 12.56
CA PRO A 863 19.48 -31.57 11.56
C PRO A 863 19.13 -33.04 11.34
N ALA A 864 17.83 -33.35 11.22
CA ALA A 864 17.35 -34.72 11.06
C ALA A 864 17.90 -35.40 9.79
N TRP A 865 18.19 -34.67 8.72
CA TRP A 865 18.77 -35.22 7.48
C TRP A 865 20.21 -35.74 7.68
N LEU A 866 20.97 -35.18 8.63
CA LEU A 866 22.31 -35.66 9.02
C LEU A 866 22.27 -36.93 9.88
N SER A 867 21.10 -37.42 10.31
CA SER A 867 20.99 -38.68 11.06
C SER A 867 21.43 -39.93 10.27
N THR A 868 21.51 -39.82 8.94
CA THR A 868 22.02 -40.86 8.04
C THR A 868 23.51 -40.69 7.69
N TRP A 869 24.18 -39.68 8.26
CA TRP A 869 25.58 -39.36 8.01
C TRP A 869 26.44 -39.73 9.22
N SER A 870 27.68 -40.16 8.98
CA SER A 870 28.62 -40.52 10.04
C SER A 870 29.24 -39.27 10.66
N LYS A 871 28.95 -38.97 11.92
CA LYS A 871 29.71 -37.95 12.67
C LYS A 871 31.18 -38.40 12.78
N THR A 872 32.09 -37.49 12.48
CA THR A 872 33.55 -37.73 12.55
C THR A 872 34.18 -37.09 13.78
N GLU A 873 35.40 -37.52 14.12
CA GLU A 873 36.28 -36.88 15.12
C GLU A 873 37.04 -35.66 14.54
N LEU A 874 36.70 -35.23 13.31
CA LEU A 874 37.36 -34.10 12.64
C LEU A 874 36.69 -32.78 13.04
N THR A 875 37.52 -31.74 13.14
CA THR A 875 37.07 -30.36 13.33
C THR A 875 37.74 -29.44 12.30
N ALA A 876 37.06 -28.33 12.00
CA ALA A 876 37.60 -27.21 11.23
C ALA A 876 37.29 -25.90 11.98
N ALA A 877 37.94 -24.80 11.63
CA ALA A 877 37.67 -23.49 12.20
C ALA A 877 37.84 -22.38 11.16
N ASN A 878 37.08 -21.29 11.30
CA ASN A 878 37.22 -20.09 10.47
C ASN A 878 38.02 -18.97 11.17
N ASP A 879 38.28 -17.90 10.45
CA ASP A 879 39.01 -16.72 10.94
C ASP A 879 38.17 -15.78 11.83
N LYS A 880 36.96 -16.20 12.25
CA LYS A 880 36.01 -15.45 13.07
C LYS A 880 35.60 -16.23 14.34
N ASP A 881 36.52 -17.05 14.87
CA ASP A 881 36.38 -17.88 16.08
C ASP A 881 35.22 -18.90 16.07
N VAL A 882 34.68 -19.28 14.90
CA VAL A 882 33.70 -20.37 14.78
C VAL A 882 34.40 -21.70 14.50
N SER A 883 34.09 -22.70 15.30
CA SER A 883 34.52 -24.10 15.11
C SER A 883 33.40 -24.95 14.50
N PHE A 884 33.76 -25.93 13.70
CA PHE A 884 32.85 -26.79 12.94
C PHE A 884 33.03 -28.27 13.30
N VAL A 885 31.93 -29.00 13.36
CA VAL A 885 31.86 -30.46 13.53
C VAL A 885 31.54 -31.09 12.19
N LEU A 886 32.34 -32.08 11.78
CA LEU A 886 32.22 -32.69 10.45
C LEU A 886 31.39 -33.97 10.48
N TYR A 887 30.41 -34.05 9.59
CA TYR A 887 29.64 -35.25 9.27
C TYR A 887 30.02 -35.72 7.86
N SER A 888 30.31 -37.01 7.68
CA SER A 888 30.73 -37.59 6.41
C SER A 888 29.76 -38.65 5.89
N ARG A 889 29.56 -38.69 4.57
CA ARG A 889 28.83 -39.75 3.86
C ARG A 889 29.52 -40.08 2.55
N ASP A 890 29.61 -41.36 2.24
CA ASP A 890 30.05 -41.84 0.93
C ASP A 890 28.90 -41.80 -0.06
N ALA A 891 29.18 -41.42 -1.30
CA ALA A 891 28.24 -41.26 -2.39
C ALA A 891 28.78 -41.94 -3.65
N ALA A 892 27.94 -42.71 -4.34
CA ALA A 892 28.32 -43.34 -5.61
C ALA A 892 28.20 -42.37 -6.79
N ALA A 893 28.98 -42.57 -7.86
CA ALA A 893 28.89 -41.78 -9.07
C ALA A 893 27.44 -41.79 -9.65
N GLY A 894 26.85 -40.60 -9.82
CA GLY A 894 25.46 -40.42 -10.24
C GLY A 894 24.42 -40.42 -9.12
N GLU A 895 24.82 -40.56 -7.85
CA GLU A 895 23.91 -40.48 -6.70
C GLU A 895 23.44 -39.03 -6.47
N LYS A 896 22.12 -38.81 -6.34
CA LYS A 896 21.55 -37.49 -6.01
C LYS A 896 21.41 -37.34 -4.49
N ILE A 897 21.94 -36.23 -3.96
CA ILE A 897 21.93 -35.88 -2.54
C ILE A 897 21.16 -34.57 -2.34
N THR A 898 20.37 -34.53 -1.28
CA THR A 898 19.69 -33.31 -0.78
C THR A 898 20.42 -32.78 0.46
N LEU A 899 20.56 -31.47 0.54
CA LEU A 899 21.15 -30.73 1.65
C LEU A 899 20.04 -29.92 2.34
N GLY A 900 19.64 -30.34 3.54
CA GLY A 900 18.55 -29.71 4.30
C GLY A 900 18.99 -28.48 5.10
N THR A 901 18.10 -27.99 5.98
CA THR A 901 18.39 -26.85 6.88
C THR A 901 19.60 -27.06 7.80
N ASN A 902 20.15 -25.99 8.35
CA ASN A 902 21.25 -26.07 9.33
C ASN A 902 20.81 -26.39 10.78
N GLY A 903 19.52 -26.55 11.06
CA GLY A 903 19.03 -26.82 12.43
C GLY A 903 19.06 -25.58 13.34
N GLN A 904 18.74 -24.43 12.75
CA GLN A 904 18.85 -23.07 13.29
C GLN A 904 18.84 -22.96 14.82
N SER A 905 19.93 -22.40 15.36
CA SER A 905 20.08 -22.03 16.77
C SER A 905 20.68 -20.63 16.84
N ALA A 906 20.25 -19.81 17.81
CA ALA A 906 20.60 -18.38 17.86
C ALA A 906 22.14 -18.15 17.86
N GLY A 907 22.62 -17.32 16.93
CA GLY A 907 24.03 -16.96 16.80
C GLY A 907 24.91 -17.91 15.97
N CYS A 908 24.34 -18.98 15.39
CA CYS A 908 25.07 -19.90 14.50
C CYS A 908 25.24 -19.33 13.07
N VAL A 909 26.21 -19.85 12.32
CA VAL A 909 26.33 -19.66 10.86
C VAL A 909 25.71 -20.85 10.11
N ASN A 910 25.62 -20.77 8.77
CA ASN A 910 25.26 -21.94 7.96
C ASN A 910 26.39 -23.00 7.97
N TYR A 911 26.10 -24.22 7.54
CA TYR A 911 27.14 -25.20 7.21
C TYR A 911 27.76 -24.88 5.83
N THR A 912 28.93 -25.47 5.58
CA THR A 912 29.57 -25.49 4.26
C THR A 912 29.93 -26.94 3.90
N VAL A 913 30.03 -27.29 2.61
CA VAL A 913 30.12 -28.69 2.17
C VAL A 913 31.36 -28.92 1.31
N LEU A 914 32.14 -29.95 1.63
CA LEU A 914 33.34 -30.37 0.89
C LEU A 914 33.14 -31.77 0.30
N ALA A 915 33.75 -32.05 -0.85
CA ALA A 915 33.80 -33.38 -1.46
C ALA A 915 35.23 -33.77 -1.83
N VAL A 916 35.57 -35.03 -1.61
CA VAL A 916 36.85 -35.65 -1.99
C VAL A 916 36.56 -36.94 -2.75
N GLU A 917 37.20 -37.13 -3.91
CA GLU A 917 37.04 -38.32 -4.74
C GLU A 917 37.60 -39.57 -4.03
N GLN A 918 36.86 -40.68 -4.06
CA GLN A 918 37.33 -41.94 -3.51
C GLN A 918 38.32 -42.61 -4.47
N VAL A 919 39.61 -42.45 -4.19
CA VAL A 919 40.67 -43.24 -4.82
C VAL A 919 40.46 -44.72 -4.46
N LYS A 920 39.96 -45.51 -5.42
CA LYS A 920 39.72 -46.95 -5.26
C LYS A 920 41.03 -47.67 -4.94
N SER A 921 41.17 -48.08 -3.68
CA SER A 921 42.33 -48.81 -3.18
C SER A 921 42.38 -50.23 -3.76
N ILE A 922 43.29 -50.45 -4.71
CA ILE A 922 43.50 -51.78 -5.29
C ILE A 922 44.37 -52.60 -4.33
N GLN A 923 43.90 -53.77 -3.89
CA GLN A 923 44.69 -54.64 -3.02
C GLN A 923 45.90 -55.17 -3.80
N GLY A 924 47.12 -54.91 -3.30
CA GLY A 924 48.38 -55.18 -3.98
C GLY A 924 49.01 -53.99 -4.73
N ASP A 925 48.29 -52.88 -4.91
CA ASP A 925 48.87 -51.58 -5.30
C ASP A 925 49.45 -50.96 -4.03
N VAL A 926 50.72 -51.23 -3.73
CA VAL A 926 51.37 -50.83 -2.48
C VAL A 926 51.87 -49.39 -2.58
N ASN A 927 52.27 -48.93 -3.76
CA ASN A 927 52.78 -47.58 -3.96
C ASN A 927 51.68 -46.51 -4.08
N GLY A 928 50.46 -46.90 -4.47
CA GLY A 928 49.31 -46.01 -4.71
C GLY A 928 49.25 -45.43 -6.13
N ASP A 929 49.84 -46.08 -7.14
CA ASP A 929 49.89 -45.56 -8.53
C ASP A 929 48.67 -45.92 -9.40
N GLY A 930 47.70 -46.66 -8.85
CA GLY A 930 46.51 -47.13 -9.54
C GLY A 930 46.71 -48.45 -10.29
N SER A 931 47.85 -49.12 -10.09
CA SER A 931 48.14 -50.41 -10.71
C SER A 931 48.85 -51.38 -9.76
N VAL A 932 48.61 -52.69 -9.95
CA VAL A 932 49.37 -53.73 -9.25
C VAL A 932 50.59 -54.06 -10.10
N SER A 933 51.76 -53.52 -9.73
CA SER A 933 52.97 -53.56 -10.55
C SER A 933 54.17 -54.23 -9.86
N ILE A 934 55.27 -54.40 -10.60
CA ILE A 934 56.52 -54.89 -9.99
C ILE A 934 57.16 -53.85 -9.05
N SER A 935 56.78 -52.57 -9.15
CA SER A 935 57.18 -51.51 -8.21
C SER A 935 56.70 -51.81 -6.81
N ASP A 936 55.49 -52.35 -6.69
CA ASP A 936 54.81 -52.71 -5.44
C ASP A 936 55.46 -53.91 -4.78
N ALA A 937 55.74 -54.95 -5.56
CA ALA A 937 56.54 -56.08 -5.10
C ALA A 937 57.94 -55.66 -4.65
N VAL A 938 58.54 -54.63 -5.28
CA VAL A 938 59.82 -54.05 -4.84
C VAL A 938 59.67 -53.20 -3.57
N LEU A 939 58.58 -52.45 -3.42
CA LEU A 939 58.30 -51.63 -2.23
C LEU A 939 58.01 -52.50 -1.00
N LEU A 940 57.13 -53.49 -1.13
CA LEU A 940 56.87 -54.50 -0.12
C LEU A 940 58.13 -55.32 0.19
N GLN A 941 58.91 -55.72 -0.80
CA GLN A 941 60.17 -56.44 -0.54
C GLN A 941 61.20 -55.56 0.20
N LYS A 942 61.30 -54.25 -0.09
CA LYS A 942 62.14 -53.30 0.69
C LYS A 942 61.66 -53.22 2.15
N HIS A 943 60.35 -53.25 2.39
CA HIS A 943 59.78 -53.24 3.73
C HIS A 943 60.16 -54.50 4.53
N LEU A 944 59.96 -55.68 3.94
CA LEU A 944 60.24 -56.96 4.60
C LEU A 944 61.73 -57.17 4.94
N ILE A 945 62.65 -56.59 4.15
CA ILE A 945 64.10 -56.56 4.46
C ILE A 945 64.51 -55.35 5.31
N ARG A 946 63.56 -54.64 5.91
CA ARG A 946 63.73 -53.48 6.81
C ARG A 946 64.55 -52.32 6.22
N ARG A 947 64.43 -52.08 4.90
CA ARG A 947 65.04 -50.92 4.22
C ARG A 947 64.10 -49.71 4.11
N SER A 948 62.81 -49.88 4.34
CA SER A 948 61.81 -48.81 4.40
C SER A 948 60.65 -49.21 5.31
N ALA A 949 59.98 -48.24 5.94
CA ALA A 949 58.63 -48.45 6.44
C ALA A 949 57.63 -48.37 5.27
N LEU A 950 56.45 -48.96 5.46
CA LEU A 950 55.25 -48.60 4.69
C LEU A 950 54.47 -47.56 5.50
N ALA A 951 53.75 -46.66 4.82
CA ALA A 951 52.70 -45.87 5.46
C ALA A 951 51.47 -46.75 5.79
N ALA A 952 50.54 -46.24 6.59
CA ALA A 952 49.41 -47.04 7.10
C ALA A 952 48.48 -47.52 5.97
N ASP A 953 48.21 -46.66 4.98
CA ASP A 953 47.45 -46.97 3.77
C ASP A 953 48.18 -48.02 2.90
N GLN A 954 49.50 -47.87 2.75
CA GLN A 954 50.34 -48.81 2.00
C GLN A 954 50.40 -50.17 2.69
N ALA A 955 50.37 -50.21 4.02
CA ALA A 955 50.30 -51.45 4.79
C ALA A 955 48.95 -52.15 4.59
N VAL A 956 47.83 -51.42 4.59
CA VAL A 956 46.49 -51.97 4.30
C VAL A 956 46.40 -52.50 2.85
N ARG A 957 46.99 -51.82 1.85
CA ARG A 957 47.04 -52.34 0.48
C ARG A 957 48.05 -53.48 0.29
N ALA A 958 49.05 -53.59 1.16
CA ALA A 958 50.05 -54.67 1.14
C ALA A 958 49.61 -55.94 1.88
N ASP A 959 48.70 -55.86 2.85
CA ASP A 959 48.05 -57.03 3.45
C ASP A 959 47.12 -57.68 2.41
N LEU A 960 47.54 -58.83 1.90
CA LEU A 960 46.87 -59.56 0.82
C LEU A 960 46.22 -60.86 1.31
N ASN A 961 46.49 -61.28 2.54
CA ASN A 961 45.84 -62.44 3.15
C ASN A 961 44.75 -62.07 4.18
N GLY A 962 44.72 -60.81 4.64
CA GLY A 962 43.79 -60.29 5.63
C GLY A 962 44.14 -60.63 7.08
N ASP A 963 45.39 -60.97 7.39
CA ASP A 963 45.83 -61.36 8.75
C ASP A 963 46.27 -60.17 9.63
N GLY A 964 46.37 -58.96 9.05
CA GLY A 964 46.76 -57.73 9.74
C GLY A 964 48.27 -57.55 9.92
N VAL A 965 49.10 -58.46 9.39
CA VAL A 965 50.56 -58.49 9.61
C VAL A 965 51.31 -58.65 8.29
N VAL A 966 51.50 -57.55 7.56
CA VAL A 966 52.24 -57.50 6.28
C VAL A 966 53.58 -58.25 6.35
N ASN A 967 53.66 -59.42 5.72
CA ASN A 967 54.76 -60.36 5.87
C ASN A 967 55.17 -61.04 4.54
N ALA A 968 55.97 -62.11 4.63
CA ALA A 968 56.48 -62.83 3.46
C ALA A 968 55.38 -63.57 2.66
N PHE A 969 54.26 -63.93 3.29
CA PHE A 969 53.12 -64.53 2.60
C PHE A 969 52.44 -63.53 1.65
N ASP A 970 52.33 -62.26 2.03
CA ASP A 970 51.78 -61.21 1.18
C ASP A 970 52.63 -60.93 -0.04
N LEU A 971 53.97 -60.91 0.11
CA LEU A 971 54.87 -60.81 -1.05
C LEU A 971 54.73 -62.03 -2.00
N VAL A 972 54.33 -63.20 -1.50
CA VAL A 972 54.01 -64.37 -2.34
C VAL A 972 52.65 -64.20 -3.03
N LEU A 973 51.65 -63.60 -2.38
CA LEU A 973 50.35 -63.29 -3.00
C LEU A 973 50.48 -62.18 -4.06
N LEU A 974 51.21 -61.11 -3.77
CA LEU A 974 51.49 -60.02 -4.71
C LEU A 974 52.21 -60.55 -5.95
N ARG A 975 53.23 -61.39 -5.77
CA ARG A 975 53.92 -62.06 -6.88
C ARG A 975 53.07 -63.08 -7.64
N ARG A 976 51.95 -63.55 -7.08
CA ARG A 976 50.95 -64.37 -7.80
C ARG A 976 49.96 -63.53 -8.59
N LEU A 977 49.65 -62.32 -8.14
CA LEU A 977 48.87 -61.34 -8.91
C LEU A 977 49.66 -60.88 -10.13
N LEU A 978 50.95 -60.57 -9.96
CA LEU A 978 51.90 -60.20 -11.03
C LEU A 978 52.32 -61.35 -11.97
N ALA A 979 51.75 -62.54 -11.82
CA ALA A 979 52.07 -63.73 -12.61
C ALA A 979 50.83 -64.32 -13.33
N LYS A 980 49.79 -63.49 -13.49
CA LYS A 980 48.58 -63.74 -14.29
C LYS A 980 48.50 -62.75 -15.44
#